data_AF-A0A4U5UCW5-F1
#
_entry.id   AF-A0A4U5UCW5-F1
#
_cell.length_a   1.000
_cell.length_b   1.000
_cell.length_c   1.000
_cell.angle_alpha   90.00
_cell.angle_beta   90.00
_cell.angle_gamma   90.00
#
_symmetry.space_group_name_H-M   'P 1'
#
loop_
_entity.id
_entity.type
_entity.pdbx_description
1 polymer ?
#
loop_
_entity_poly.entity_id
_entity_poly.type
_entity_poly.pdbx_seq_one_letter_code
_entity_poly.pdbx_strand_id
1 'polypeptide(L)'
;MCQTSLTTIIDEVSAAVCCLVHVLSTCPDFYTGLTENLLQTEPADFDEVIEKLFGEVSALEDFPKITDPQLEECAIQLWNWAVTKNVGTSISKNHKAKVRHVACSLLYCCEPDNPTEGVLRKQILMAGKTGRTWLDCKNPQMADNVLRLAVKSLETLYSKLTSRGDGAADITSSKGDVEKDLLRILSCQAESALSQGNNNDAVACIQRCKEMLLRLPKDVKITLSNIVISHLPYILLLEVWVMLTVNIFFSMQTAYLSLMCYNFGIDTYEVRKFEDSVFWLRDQLVFECLNRVCQHFESSPDLGTALVLHVELLLQRGKELLGKQKIEDIITGHYTGKQLSPQALTRLHVMLWDQASKHFEARNYTEALQWYNYSLSFFKRGQMEPNSAKLQRNRASCFLQLKQLEKAKEAIKEAERCDPDNIFTQFSIYKIAVLENNVGKAAEALNVMGHLSKSPVASGNKLLVSGNAASNLLSLAAQIALENGQQETAVKALESLCEHSKDEAQVLTALRCLVRLVLSTTEESRDEMSKCVHSLIKLSLPSGVSEVEAHVLEEVWGYYEEALSIIAAAPDDFPEIETLWLLTEAWNTGILLYSLAQYPESEKWCGLAMRFVRYLGSLQESYEIQMSSLYSEILDKLDKAKKNHIMEE
;
A
#
# COMPACT_ATOMS: atom_id res chain seq x y z
N MET A 1 56.62 60.79 18.92
CA MET A 1 57.14 60.17 17.68
C MET A 1 56.34 58.94 17.20
N CYS A 2 55.23 58.52 17.85
CA CYS A 2 54.43 57.37 17.37
C CYS A 2 53.05 57.70 16.78
N GLN A 3 52.66 58.98 16.64
CA GLN A 3 51.40 59.36 15.98
C GLN A 3 51.58 59.82 14.53
N THR A 4 52.80 60.20 14.14
CA THR A 4 53.12 60.67 12.79
C THR A 4 53.46 59.56 11.80
N SER A 5 53.50 58.29 12.25
CA SER A 5 53.76 57.12 11.41
C SER A 5 52.50 56.32 11.05
N LEU A 6 51.42 56.46 11.82
CA LEU A 6 50.18 55.73 11.56
C LEU A 6 49.32 56.42 10.49
N THR A 7 49.28 57.75 10.48
CA THR A 7 48.56 58.53 9.44
C THR A 7 49.21 58.37 8.07
N THR A 8 50.54 58.32 7.97
CA THR A 8 51.24 58.13 6.70
C THR A 8 51.03 56.72 6.11
N ILE A 9 50.91 55.69 6.97
CA ILE A 9 50.63 54.32 6.53
C ILE A 9 49.15 54.18 6.13
N ILE A 10 48.23 54.86 6.82
CA ILE A 10 46.80 54.87 6.44
C ILE A 10 46.59 55.66 5.14
N ASP A 11 47.31 56.76 4.92
CA ASP A 11 47.25 57.53 3.68
C ASP A 11 47.93 56.80 2.50
N GLU A 12 49.02 56.05 2.73
CA GLU A 12 49.66 55.21 1.68
C GLU A 12 48.84 53.97 1.33
N VAL A 13 48.15 53.34 2.30
CA VAL A 13 47.23 52.22 2.04
C VAL A 13 45.94 52.71 1.38
N SER A 14 45.42 53.88 1.77
CA SER A 14 44.27 54.52 1.12
C SER A 14 44.59 54.99 -0.30
N ALA A 15 45.81 55.47 -0.56
CA ALA A 15 46.28 55.81 -1.91
C ALA A 15 46.51 54.58 -2.80
N ALA A 16 46.95 53.44 -2.24
CA ALA A 16 47.10 52.18 -2.98
C ALA A 16 45.75 51.52 -3.30
N VAL A 17 44.78 51.58 -2.38
CA VAL A 17 43.40 51.12 -2.60
C VAL A 17 42.66 52.04 -3.58
N CYS A 18 42.83 53.36 -3.47
CA CYS A 18 42.33 54.32 -4.46
C CYS A 18 43.00 54.15 -5.83
N CYS A 19 44.29 53.80 -5.92
CA CYS A 19 44.95 53.53 -7.21
C CYS A 19 44.42 52.26 -7.89
N LEU A 20 44.09 51.19 -7.15
CA LEU A 20 43.48 49.99 -7.73
C LEU A 20 42.07 50.29 -8.26
N VAL A 21 41.25 51.00 -7.48
CA VAL A 21 39.91 51.46 -7.85
C VAL A 21 39.96 52.47 -9.02
N HIS A 22 41.02 53.28 -9.11
CA HIS A 22 41.23 54.20 -10.23
C HIS A 22 41.67 53.46 -11.51
N VAL A 23 42.52 52.44 -11.42
CA VAL A 23 42.92 51.60 -12.58
C VAL A 23 41.73 50.79 -13.11
N LEU A 24 40.86 50.30 -12.22
CA LEU A 24 39.62 49.60 -12.53
C LEU A 24 38.53 50.51 -13.15
N SER A 25 38.54 51.81 -12.84
CA SER A 25 37.58 52.77 -13.41
C SER A 25 38.07 53.49 -14.68
N THR A 26 39.31 53.27 -15.12
CA THR A 26 39.90 54.04 -16.24
C THR A 26 40.36 53.23 -17.46
N CYS A 27 40.29 51.89 -17.47
CA CYS A 27 40.71 51.09 -18.65
C CYS A 27 39.83 49.84 -18.90
N PRO A 28 38.64 49.99 -19.51
CA PRO A 28 37.91 48.88 -20.14
C PRO A 28 38.78 48.12 -21.16
N ASP A 29 39.67 48.85 -21.85
CA ASP A 29 40.65 48.35 -22.83
C ASP A 29 41.61 47.28 -22.28
N PHE A 30 41.81 47.23 -20.96
CA PHE A 30 42.69 46.26 -20.32
C PHE A 30 42.01 44.88 -20.19
N TYR A 31 40.72 44.85 -19.81
CA TYR A 31 39.94 43.63 -19.71
C TYR A 31 39.58 43.07 -21.09
N THR A 32 39.30 43.95 -22.06
CA THR A 32 39.09 43.55 -23.47
C THR A 32 40.37 42.93 -24.03
N GLY A 33 41.54 43.55 -23.84
CA GLY A 33 42.83 43.02 -24.31
C GLY A 33 43.22 41.67 -23.69
N LEU A 34 42.98 41.46 -22.40
CA LEU A 34 43.21 40.15 -21.76
C LEU A 34 42.18 39.09 -22.17
N THR A 35 40.92 39.49 -22.42
CA THR A 35 39.89 38.60 -22.95
C THR A 35 40.23 38.17 -24.38
N GLU A 36 40.67 39.10 -25.22
CA GLU A 36 41.16 38.82 -26.57
C GLU A 36 42.38 37.88 -26.55
N ASN A 37 43.33 38.08 -25.63
CA ASN A 37 44.47 37.17 -25.44
C ASN A 37 44.05 35.75 -25.04
N LEU A 38 42.94 35.61 -24.30
CA LEU A 38 42.39 34.31 -23.86
C LEU A 38 41.55 33.62 -24.95
N LEU A 39 41.01 34.41 -25.89
CA LEU A 39 40.23 33.96 -27.06
C LEU A 39 41.14 33.60 -28.25
N GLN A 40 42.30 34.24 -28.40
CA GLN A 40 43.30 33.89 -29.40
C GLN A 40 44.00 32.57 -29.04
N THR A 41 44.11 31.71 -30.05
CA THR A 41 44.32 30.27 -29.90
C THR A 41 45.81 29.97 -29.72
N GLU A 42 46.12 29.20 -28.66
CA GLU A 42 47.44 28.67 -28.23
C GLU A 42 48.39 29.59 -27.44
N PRO A 43 48.09 29.91 -26.17
CA PRO A 43 49.12 30.25 -25.19
C PRO A 43 49.62 28.99 -24.48
N ALA A 44 50.94 28.85 -24.38
CA ALA A 44 51.60 27.88 -23.51
C ALA A 44 51.36 28.15 -22.01
N ASP A 45 50.68 29.27 -21.67
CA ASP A 45 50.50 29.75 -20.30
C ASP A 45 49.08 30.29 -20.04
N PHE A 46 48.07 29.43 -20.15
CA PHE A 46 46.70 29.78 -19.74
C PHE A 46 46.62 30.10 -18.24
N ASP A 47 47.52 29.52 -17.44
CA ASP A 47 47.49 29.63 -15.99
C ASP A 47 47.88 31.04 -15.55
N GLU A 48 48.96 31.63 -16.09
CA GLU A 48 49.35 33.01 -15.77
C GLU A 48 48.25 34.04 -16.10
N VAL A 49 47.63 33.93 -17.27
CA VAL A 49 46.57 34.86 -17.70
C VAL A 49 45.31 34.72 -16.84
N ILE A 50 44.92 33.49 -16.48
CA ILE A 50 43.75 33.23 -15.63
C ILE A 50 44.01 33.70 -14.19
N GLU A 51 45.19 33.46 -13.63
CA GLU A 51 45.54 33.94 -12.29
C GLU A 51 45.58 35.46 -12.23
N LYS A 52 46.12 36.13 -13.26
CA LYS A 52 46.15 37.58 -13.34
C LYS A 52 44.74 38.18 -13.41
N LEU A 53 43.91 37.68 -14.32
CA LEU A 53 42.51 38.09 -14.44
C LEU A 53 41.73 37.88 -13.14
N PHE A 54 41.93 36.73 -12.51
CA PHE A 54 41.25 36.39 -11.26
C PHE A 54 41.73 37.27 -10.10
N GLY A 55 43.03 37.46 -9.94
CA GLY A 55 43.61 38.25 -8.85
C GLY A 55 43.15 39.71 -8.86
N GLU A 56 43.04 40.32 -10.04
CA GLU A 56 42.59 41.70 -10.18
C GLU A 56 41.09 41.87 -9.92
N VAL A 57 40.26 40.93 -10.39
CA VAL A 57 38.80 41.00 -10.22
C VAL A 57 38.36 40.53 -8.84
N SER A 58 39.06 39.60 -8.21
CA SER A 58 38.76 39.17 -6.83
C SER A 58 39.22 40.17 -5.77
N ALA A 59 40.06 41.15 -6.13
CA ALA A 59 40.45 42.26 -5.24
C ALA A 59 39.39 43.38 -5.17
N LEU A 60 38.33 43.31 -5.97
CA LEU A 60 37.21 44.24 -5.92
C LEU A 60 36.30 43.94 -4.72
N GLU A 61 36.37 44.77 -3.68
CA GLU A 61 35.45 44.68 -2.52
C GLU A 61 34.04 45.21 -2.86
N ASP A 62 33.94 46.23 -3.72
CA ASP A 62 32.69 46.78 -4.26
C ASP A 62 32.71 46.71 -5.79
N PHE A 63 31.61 46.24 -6.41
CA PHE A 63 31.47 46.23 -7.87
C PHE A 63 31.22 47.66 -8.38
N PRO A 64 32.21 48.32 -9.02
CA PRO A 64 31.98 49.64 -9.58
C PRO A 64 30.95 49.54 -10.70
N LYS A 65 29.96 50.45 -10.69
CA LYS A 65 28.99 50.55 -11.78
C LYS A 65 29.63 51.20 -13.00
N ILE A 66 30.07 50.37 -13.95
CA ILE A 66 30.70 50.81 -15.19
C ILE A 66 29.74 50.49 -16.32
N THR A 67 29.14 51.53 -16.91
CA THR A 67 28.24 51.35 -18.06
C THR A 67 29.04 51.34 -19.35
N ASP A 68 29.78 50.27 -19.60
CA ASP A 68 30.51 50.04 -20.85
C ASP A 68 29.99 48.79 -21.58
N PRO A 69 29.37 48.93 -22.77
CA PRO A 69 28.93 47.81 -23.60
C PRO A 69 30.04 46.81 -23.96
N GLN A 70 31.29 47.29 -24.10
CA GLN A 70 32.42 46.42 -24.42
C GLN A 70 32.77 45.49 -23.27
N LEU A 71 32.58 45.94 -22.02
CA LEU A 71 32.82 45.15 -20.82
C LEU A 71 31.74 44.08 -20.62
N GLU A 72 30.48 44.37 -20.92
CA GLU A 72 29.39 43.38 -20.94
C GLU A 72 29.67 42.30 -22.01
N GLU A 73 30.12 42.69 -23.19
CA GLU A 73 30.50 41.76 -24.25
C GLU A 73 31.66 40.86 -23.81
N CYS A 74 32.69 41.42 -23.16
CA CYS A 74 33.79 40.64 -22.58
C CYS A 74 33.31 39.61 -21.54
N ALA A 75 32.42 40.01 -20.64
CA ALA A 75 31.84 39.11 -19.65
C ALA A 75 31.12 37.92 -20.31
N ILE A 76 30.36 38.17 -21.38
CA ILE A 76 29.65 37.13 -22.13
C ILE A 76 30.63 36.22 -22.90
N GLN A 77 31.65 36.80 -23.54
CA GLN A 77 32.66 36.05 -24.27
C GLN A 77 33.47 35.12 -23.35
N LEU A 78 33.91 35.62 -22.19
CA LEU A 78 34.58 34.82 -21.15
C LEU A 78 33.67 33.71 -20.60
N TRP A 79 32.39 34.01 -20.37
CA TRP A 79 31.41 33.02 -19.95
C TRP A 79 31.25 31.89 -20.96
N ASN A 80 31.07 32.24 -22.23
CA ASN A 80 30.92 31.28 -23.31
C ASN A 80 32.19 30.45 -23.48
N TRP A 81 33.37 31.05 -23.40
CA TRP A 81 34.65 30.34 -23.44
C TRP A 81 34.76 29.31 -22.31
N ALA A 82 34.39 29.67 -21.08
CA ALA A 82 34.38 28.75 -19.94
C ALA A 82 33.35 27.61 -20.09
N VAL A 83 32.32 27.78 -20.92
CA VAL A 83 31.30 26.77 -21.23
C VAL A 83 31.76 25.86 -22.38
N THR A 84 32.32 26.39 -23.47
CA THR A 84 32.62 25.67 -24.71
C THR A 84 33.94 24.89 -24.69
N LYS A 85 34.95 25.33 -23.95
CA LYS A 85 36.25 24.63 -23.82
C LYS A 85 36.19 23.27 -23.09
N ASN A 86 34.99 22.75 -22.79
CA ASN A 86 34.77 21.35 -22.44
C ASN A 86 35.10 20.38 -23.59
N VAL A 87 35.20 20.86 -24.83
CA VAL A 87 35.47 20.04 -26.02
C VAL A 87 36.86 20.35 -26.56
N GLY A 88 37.86 19.55 -26.16
CA GLY A 88 39.15 19.44 -26.88
C GLY A 88 40.45 19.76 -26.11
N THR A 89 40.44 20.60 -25.07
CA THR A 89 41.66 20.94 -24.28
C THR A 89 41.35 20.95 -22.79
N SER A 90 42.03 20.12 -21.98
CA SER A 90 41.71 19.88 -20.56
C SER A 90 42.15 21.02 -19.62
N ILE A 91 41.31 22.03 -19.43
CA ILE A 91 41.48 23.05 -18.38
C ILE A 91 41.06 22.49 -17.03
N SER A 92 41.78 22.84 -15.95
CA SER A 92 41.45 22.37 -14.59
C SER A 92 40.09 22.91 -14.11
N LYS A 93 39.41 22.16 -13.23
CA LYS A 93 38.13 22.62 -12.63
C LYS A 93 38.29 23.96 -11.90
N ASN A 94 39.47 24.21 -11.31
CA ASN A 94 39.80 25.43 -10.59
C ASN A 94 39.94 26.63 -11.54
N HIS A 95 40.70 26.49 -12.64
CA HIS A 95 40.81 27.54 -13.67
C HIS A 95 39.45 27.88 -14.28
N LYS A 96 38.58 26.87 -14.47
CA LYS A 96 37.20 27.08 -14.90
C LYS A 96 36.36 27.86 -13.88
N ALA A 97 36.52 27.59 -12.58
CA ALA A 97 35.85 28.34 -11.52
C ALA A 97 36.30 29.82 -11.52
N LYS A 98 37.60 30.07 -11.71
CA LYS A 98 38.19 31.41 -11.80
C LYS A 98 37.67 32.21 -12.98
N VAL A 99 37.66 31.63 -14.19
CA VAL A 99 37.13 32.34 -15.38
C VAL A 99 35.63 32.60 -15.26
N ARG A 100 34.85 31.65 -14.71
CA ARG A 100 33.42 31.87 -14.42
C ARG A 100 33.21 32.98 -13.39
N HIS A 101 34.06 33.06 -12.38
CA HIS A 101 34.03 34.11 -11.37
C HIS A 101 34.32 35.48 -11.99
N VAL A 102 35.38 35.61 -12.79
CA VAL A 102 35.72 36.85 -13.50
C VAL A 102 34.55 37.29 -14.39
N ALA A 103 34.02 36.40 -15.23
CA ALA A 103 32.88 36.70 -16.10
C ALA A 103 31.63 37.14 -15.33
N CYS A 104 31.35 36.47 -14.20
CA CYS A 104 30.23 36.81 -13.33
C CYS A 104 30.42 38.19 -12.69
N SER A 105 31.60 38.47 -12.15
CA SER A 105 31.95 39.73 -11.50
C SER A 105 31.88 40.92 -12.47
N LEU A 106 32.41 40.77 -13.68
CA LEU A 106 32.33 41.80 -14.72
C LEU A 106 30.87 42.10 -15.11
N LEU A 107 30.00 41.08 -15.16
CA LEU A 107 28.57 41.28 -15.41
C LEU A 107 27.88 42.09 -14.30
N TYR A 108 28.28 41.91 -13.04
CA TYR A 108 27.77 42.71 -11.91
C TYR A 108 28.30 44.15 -11.94
N CYS A 109 29.54 44.38 -12.40
CA CYS A 109 30.06 45.73 -12.63
C CYS A 109 29.28 46.48 -13.73
N CYS A 110 28.79 45.76 -14.75
CA CYS A 110 28.02 46.31 -15.85
C CYS A 110 26.52 46.51 -15.54
N GLU A 111 26.10 46.31 -14.28
CA GLU A 111 24.68 46.39 -13.92
C GLU A 111 24.14 47.83 -14.07
N PRO A 112 23.09 48.05 -14.90
CA PRO A 112 22.50 49.37 -15.04
C PRO A 112 21.69 49.73 -13.78
N ASP A 113 21.51 51.02 -13.50
CA ASP A 113 20.79 51.51 -12.30
C ASP A 113 19.37 50.94 -12.12
N ASN A 114 18.75 50.50 -13.21
CA ASN A 114 17.51 49.74 -13.19
C ASN A 114 17.61 48.49 -14.09
N PRO A 115 18.06 47.33 -13.55
CA PRO A 115 18.32 46.13 -14.36
C PRO A 115 17.04 45.53 -14.92
N THR A 116 17.02 45.20 -16.22
CA THR A 116 15.88 44.52 -16.84
C THR A 116 15.76 43.08 -16.30
N GLU A 117 14.58 42.46 -16.44
CA GLU A 117 14.38 41.05 -16.06
C GLU A 117 15.39 40.11 -16.75
N GLY A 118 15.71 40.37 -18.02
CA GLY A 118 16.71 39.60 -18.76
C GLY A 118 18.11 39.69 -18.16
N VAL A 119 18.53 40.88 -17.70
CA VAL A 119 19.82 41.08 -17.02
C VAL A 119 19.85 40.35 -15.68
N LEU A 120 18.78 40.47 -14.87
CA LEU A 120 18.67 39.77 -13.59
C LEU A 120 18.71 38.24 -13.78
N ARG A 121 17.99 37.67 -14.77
CA ARG A 121 18.03 36.23 -15.06
C ARG A 121 19.43 35.76 -15.48
N LYS A 122 20.17 36.55 -16.27
CA LYS A 122 21.57 36.24 -16.63
C LYS A 122 22.48 36.23 -15.40
N GLN A 123 22.37 37.25 -14.54
CA GLN A 123 23.13 37.34 -13.29
C GLN A 123 22.88 36.11 -12.40
N ILE A 124 21.61 35.74 -12.18
CA ILE A 124 21.22 34.57 -11.36
C ILE A 124 21.80 33.27 -11.92
N LEU A 125 21.69 33.07 -13.24
CA LEU A 125 22.23 31.89 -13.91
C LEU A 125 23.76 31.80 -13.78
N MET A 126 24.45 32.92 -14.02
CA MET A 126 25.91 32.99 -14.01
C MET A 126 26.43 32.82 -12.59
N ALA A 127 25.86 33.53 -11.62
CA ALA A 127 26.25 33.45 -10.22
C ALA A 127 25.95 32.06 -9.61
N GLY A 128 24.77 31.49 -9.87
CA GLY A 128 24.41 30.15 -9.37
C GLY A 128 25.34 29.05 -9.88
N LYS A 129 25.67 29.06 -11.18
CA LYS A 129 26.62 28.10 -11.77
C LYS A 129 28.05 28.33 -11.29
N THR A 130 28.46 29.58 -11.10
CA THR A 130 29.79 29.93 -10.57
C THR A 130 29.95 29.44 -9.14
N GLY A 131 28.95 29.71 -8.27
CA GLY A 131 28.92 29.22 -6.90
C GLY A 131 29.02 27.70 -6.81
N ARG A 132 28.24 26.96 -7.63
CA ARG A 132 28.34 25.50 -7.70
C ARG A 132 29.73 25.01 -8.12
N THR A 133 30.36 25.69 -9.08
CA THR A 133 31.71 25.32 -9.56
C THR A 133 32.75 25.48 -8.46
N TRP A 134 32.62 26.51 -7.61
CA TRP A 134 33.49 26.72 -6.45
C TRP A 134 33.30 25.66 -5.37
N LEU A 135 32.06 25.23 -5.12
CA LEU A 135 31.74 24.11 -4.22
C LEU A 135 32.35 22.80 -4.73
N ASP A 136 32.23 22.51 -6.03
CA ASP A 136 32.86 21.33 -6.64
C ASP A 136 34.40 21.37 -6.56
N CYS A 137 34.99 22.57 -6.43
CA CYS A 137 36.43 22.78 -6.21
C CYS A 137 36.81 22.82 -4.71
N LYS A 138 35.89 22.54 -3.79
CA LYS A 138 36.07 22.58 -2.33
C LYS A 138 36.52 23.95 -1.79
N ASN A 139 36.06 25.04 -2.43
CA ASN A 139 36.32 26.40 -1.95
C ASN A 139 34.99 27.09 -1.58
N PRO A 140 34.44 26.83 -0.38
CA PRO A 140 33.11 27.33 0.00
C PRO A 140 33.10 28.84 0.26
N GLN A 141 34.22 29.44 0.66
CA GLN A 141 34.30 30.89 0.90
C GLN A 141 34.03 31.68 -0.38
N MET A 142 34.66 31.30 -1.50
CA MET A 142 34.41 31.93 -2.80
C MET A 142 33.01 31.64 -3.33
N ALA A 143 32.45 30.45 -3.02
CA ALA A 143 31.09 30.11 -3.39
C ALA A 143 30.07 31.01 -2.67
N ASP A 144 30.23 31.26 -1.37
CA ASP A 144 29.28 32.03 -0.57
C ASP A 144 29.11 33.46 -1.09
N ASN A 145 30.22 34.13 -1.38
CA ASN A 145 30.22 35.50 -1.91
C ASN A 145 29.39 35.62 -3.19
N VAL A 146 29.60 34.70 -4.14
CA VAL A 146 28.88 34.73 -5.43
C VAL A 146 27.42 34.30 -5.28
N LEU A 147 27.13 33.31 -4.42
CA LEU A 147 25.76 32.86 -4.18
C LEU A 147 24.91 33.94 -3.48
N ARG A 148 25.52 34.75 -2.61
CA ARG A 148 24.87 35.90 -1.97
C ARG A 148 24.42 36.95 -2.98
N LEU A 149 25.26 37.23 -3.98
CA LEU A 149 24.89 38.12 -5.09
C LEU A 149 23.72 37.56 -5.91
N ALA A 150 23.71 36.24 -6.14
CA ALA A 150 22.62 35.57 -6.83
C ALA A 150 21.27 35.72 -6.09
N VAL A 151 21.27 35.60 -4.76
CA VAL A 151 20.08 35.81 -3.92
C VAL A 151 19.58 37.25 -4.02
N LYS A 152 20.49 38.25 -3.99
CA LYS A 152 20.11 39.66 -4.13
C LYS A 152 19.48 39.97 -5.49
N SER A 153 20.04 39.42 -6.58
CA SER A 153 19.45 39.53 -7.93
C SER A 153 18.08 38.84 -8.00
N LEU A 154 17.92 37.69 -7.35
CA LEU A 154 16.64 36.97 -7.25
C LEU A 154 15.57 37.76 -6.50
N GLU A 155 15.91 38.36 -5.35
CA GLU A 155 14.98 39.18 -4.56
C GLU A 155 14.53 40.43 -5.34
N THR A 156 15.46 41.03 -6.10
CA THR A 156 15.16 42.16 -6.99
C THR A 156 14.26 41.73 -8.15
N LEU A 157 14.49 40.56 -8.74
CA LEU A 157 13.62 40.01 -9.79
C LEU A 157 12.21 39.67 -9.26
N TYR A 158 12.14 39.03 -8.09
CA TYR A 158 10.88 38.63 -7.47
C TYR A 158 10.02 39.84 -7.08
N SER A 159 10.63 40.91 -6.55
CA SER A 159 9.91 42.16 -6.24
C SER A 159 9.34 42.84 -7.50
N LYS A 160 10.09 42.83 -8.61
CA LYS A 160 9.63 43.33 -9.92
C LYS A 160 8.50 42.51 -10.54
N LEU A 161 8.52 41.19 -10.36
CA LEU A 161 7.42 40.32 -10.81
C LEU A 161 6.16 40.51 -9.96
N THR A 162 6.32 40.75 -8.65
CA THR A 162 5.19 40.91 -7.71
C THR A 162 4.50 42.28 -7.86
N SER A 163 5.22 43.32 -8.29
CA SER A 163 4.63 44.65 -8.53
C SER A 163 3.78 44.74 -9.82
N ARG A 164 3.80 43.72 -10.68
CA ARG A 164 3.14 43.70 -11.99
C ARG A 164 1.70 43.12 -12.00
N GLY A 165 1.01 43.05 -10.86
CA GLY A 165 -0.41 42.66 -10.76
C GLY A 165 -0.73 41.21 -11.18
N ASP A 166 -1.72 40.59 -10.52
CA ASP A 166 -2.04 39.14 -10.58
C ASP A 166 -2.84 38.71 -11.83
N GLY A 167 -2.54 39.27 -13.00
CA GLY A 167 -3.45 39.29 -14.15
C GLY A 167 -3.23 38.29 -15.30
N ALA A 168 -2.16 37.48 -15.32
CA ALA A 168 -1.89 36.60 -16.47
C ALA A 168 -1.17 35.30 -16.11
N ALA A 169 -1.53 34.19 -16.76
CA ALA A 169 -0.92 32.86 -16.60
C ALA A 169 0.60 32.84 -16.87
N ASP A 170 1.12 33.75 -17.69
CA ASP A 170 2.57 33.95 -17.93
C ASP A 170 3.32 34.40 -16.66
N ILE A 171 2.66 35.16 -15.78
CA ILE A 171 3.25 35.64 -14.51
C ILE A 171 3.44 34.45 -13.55
N THR A 172 2.51 33.50 -13.53
CA THR A 172 2.58 32.30 -12.69
C THR A 172 3.71 31.37 -13.10
N SER A 173 3.95 31.18 -14.41
CA SER A 173 5.10 30.41 -14.93
C SER A 173 6.43 31.09 -14.59
N SER A 174 6.53 32.41 -14.82
CA SER A 174 7.75 33.17 -14.55
C SER A 174 8.13 33.17 -13.07
N LYS A 175 7.14 33.24 -12.17
CA LYS A 175 7.31 33.15 -10.71
C LYS A 175 7.79 31.76 -10.28
N GLY A 176 7.21 30.71 -10.86
CA GLY A 176 7.63 29.33 -10.59
C GLY A 176 9.07 29.06 -10.97
N ASP A 177 9.59 29.66 -12.04
CA ASP A 177 11.00 29.51 -12.43
C ASP A 177 11.95 30.25 -11.48
N VAL A 178 11.57 31.44 -11.00
CA VAL A 178 12.33 32.18 -9.97
C VAL A 178 12.39 31.37 -8.67
N GLU A 179 11.30 30.73 -8.27
CA GLU A 179 11.26 29.86 -7.08
C GLU A 179 12.17 28.63 -7.22
N LYS A 180 12.27 28.03 -8.42
CA LYS A 180 13.21 26.93 -8.70
C LYS A 180 14.66 27.37 -8.59
N ASP A 181 15.00 28.53 -9.16
CA ASP A 181 16.35 29.06 -9.13
C ASP A 181 16.78 29.46 -7.71
N LEU A 182 15.87 30.06 -6.94
CA LEU A 182 16.08 30.40 -5.54
C LEU A 182 16.31 29.15 -4.68
N LEU A 183 15.55 28.07 -4.89
CA LEU A 183 15.78 26.81 -4.20
C LEU A 183 17.18 26.22 -4.49
N ARG A 184 17.61 26.24 -5.77
CA ARG A 184 18.93 25.75 -6.17
C ARG A 184 20.06 26.54 -5.50
N ILE A 185 19.92 27.86 -5.46
CA ILE A 185 20.92 28.76 -4.87
C ILE A 185 20.96 28.62 -3.35
N LEU A 186 19.81 28.57 -2.66
CA LEU A 186 19.75 28.34 -1.21
C LEU A 186 20.32 26.96 -0.82
N SER A 187 20.13 25.94 -1.65
CA SER A 187 20.75 24.62 -1.43
C SER A 187 22.28 24.69 -1.49
N CYS A 188 22.82 25.45 -2.45
CA CYS A 188 24.26 25.68 -2.55
C CYS A 188 24.79 26.54 -1.39
N GLN A 189 24.02 27.51 -0.89
CA GLN A 189 24.41 28.29 0.30
C GLN A 189 24.42 27.44 1.57
N ALA A 190 23.45 26.54 1.72
CA ALA A 190 23.47 25.57 2.81
C ALA A 190 24.71 24.66 2.74
N GLU A 191 25.05 24.12 1.57
CA GLU A 191 26.27 23.33 1.35
C GLU A 191 27.55 24.13 1.68
N SER A 192 27.59 25.41 1.27
CA SER A 192 28.70 26.32 1.58
C SER A 192 28.84 26.56 3.08
N ALA A 193 27.75 26.91 3.76
CA ALA A 193 27.72 27.20 5.19
C ALA A 193 28.14 25.97 6.02
N LEU A 194 27.72 24.77 5.62
CA LEU A 194 28.15 23.51 6.25
C LEU A 194 29.64 23.25 6.05
N SER A 195 30.14 23.46 4.84
CA SER A 195 31.57 23.28 4.53
C SER A 195 32.45 24.26 5.32
N GLN A 196 31.88 25.37 5.78
CA GLN A 196 32.53 26.37 6.64
C GLN A 196 32.27 26.16 8.14
N GLY A 197 31.44 25.19 8.54
CA GLY A 197 31.09 24.92 9.94
C GLY A 197 30.00 25.83 10.53
N ASN A 198 29.36 26.66 9.70
CA ASN A 198 28.31 27.60 10.09
C ASN A 198 26.93 26.92 10.08
N ASN A 199 26.68 26.07 11.08
CA ASN A 199 25.46 25.25 11.15
C ASN A 199 24.17 26.09 11.23
N ASN A 200 24.19 27.23 11.90
CA ASN A 200 23.01 28.09 12.03
C ASN A 200 22.57 28.70 10.69
N ASP A 201 23.53 29.12 9.86
CA ASP A 201 23.25 29.71 8.54
C ASP A 201 22.75 28.64 7.56
N ALA A 202 23.28 27.41 7.66
CA ALA A 202 22.80 26.26 6.91
C ALA A 202 21.34 25.94 7.25
N VAL A 203 21.00 25.87 8.54
CA VAL A 203 19.62 25.63 9.01
C VAL A 203 18.68 26.75 8.54
N ALA A 204 19.11 28.01 8.59
CA ALA A 204 18.31 29.13 8.10
C ALA A 204 18.02 29.03 6.59
N CYS A 205 19.01 28.65 5.77
CA CYS A 205 18.84 28.43 4.33
C CYS A 205 17.83 27.30 4.05
N ILE A 206 17.93 26.20 4.79
CA ILE A 206 17.06 25.03 4.65
C ILE A 206 15.63 25.32 5.11
N GLN A 207 15.47 26.06 6.20
CA GLN A 207 14.16 26.47 6.68
C GLN A 207 13.45 27.38 5.65
N ARG A 208 14.21 28.28 5.01
CA ARG A 208 13.71 29.11 3.91
C ARG A 208 13.30 28.27 2.69
N CYS A 209 14.07 27.23 2.34
CA CYS A 209 13.69 26.26 1.30
C CYS A 209 12.37 25.53 1.62
N LYS A 210 12.18 25.12 2.88
CA LYS A 210 10.98 24.40 3.35
C LYS A 210 9.72 25.24 3.20
N GLU A 211 9.77 26.50 3.64
CA GLU A 211 8.63 27.42 3.55
C GLU A 211 8.20 27.68 2.11
N MET A 212 9.15 27.70 1.18
CA MET A 212 8.88 27.82 -0.25
C MET A 212 8.28 26.55 -0.84
N LEU A 213 8.85 25.37 -0.52
CA LEU A 213 8.36 24.10 -1.03
C LEU A 213 6.90 23.86 -0.66
N LEU A 214 6.46 24.26 0.55
CA LEU A 214 5.07 24.10 0.98
C LEU A 214 4.05 24.81 0.07
N ARG A 215 4.44 25.94 -0.54
CA ARG A 215 3.59 26.81 -1.37
C ARG A 215 3.42 26.31 -2.82
N LEU A 216 4.18 25.28 -3.24
CA LEU A 216 4.23 24.81 -4.63
C LEU A 216 3.23 23.66 -4.94
N PRO A 217 2.81 23.48 -6.21
CA PRO A 217 2.05 22.31 -6.67
C PRO A 217 2.80 20.98 -6.51
N LYS A 218 2.08 19.85 -6.40
CA LYS A 218 2.64 18.52 -6.08
C LYS A 218 3.73 18.04 -7.06
N ASP A 219 3.59 18.29 -8.36
CA ASP A 219 4.54 17.79 -9.37
C ASP A 219 5.86 18.58 -9.37
N VAL A 220 5.76 19.87 -9.04
CA VAL A 220 6.91 20.77 -8.87
C VAL A 220 7.65 20.45 -7.57
N LYS A 221 6.93 20.10 -6.49
CA LYS A 221 7.51 19.62 -5.23
C LYS A 221 8.40 18.40 -5.42
N ILE A 222 7.97 17.39 -6.18
CA ILE A 222 8.75 16.15 -6.41
C ILE A 222 10.06 16.45 -7.14
N THR A 223 9.99 17.22 -8.23
CA THR A 223 11.15 17.58 -9.03
C THR A 223 12.16 18.41 -8.21
N LEU A 224 11.65 19.30 -7.36
CA LEU A 224 12.48 20.17 -6.53
C LEU A 224 13.07 19.48 -5.31
N SER A 225 12.34 18.56 -4.67
CA SER A 225 12.87 17.70 -3.61
C SER A 225 14.07 16.89 -4.11
N ASN A 226 14.01 16.36 -5.34
CA ASN A 226 15.13 15.63 -5.93
C ASN A 226 16.37 16.50 -6.15
N ILE A 227 16.19 17.78 -6.53
CA ILE A 227 17.28 18.75 -6.70
C ILE A 227 17.95 19.05 -5.35
N VAL A 228 17.16 19.31 -4.30
CA VAL A 228 17.64 19.53 -2.92
C VAL A 228 18.41 18.30 -2.42
N ILE A 229 17.86 17.09 -2.64
CA ILE A 229 18.48 15.81 -2.27
C ILE A 229 19.82 15.58 -2.99
N SER A 230 19.95 16.02 -4.25
CA SER A 230 21.19 15.86 -5.02
C SER A 230 22.32 16.81 -4.64
N HIS A 231 22.04 17.86 -3.85
CA HIS A 231 22.96 18.97 -3.60
C HIS A 231 23.34 19.17 -2.11
N LEU A 232 22.80 18.40 -1.16
CA LEU A 232 23.12 18.54 0.27
C LEU A 232 24.07 17.43 0.77
N PRO A 233 25.11 17.74 1.58
CA PRO A 233 25.97 16.74 2.22
C PRO A 233 25.26 15.87 3.27
N TYR A 234 25.74 14.61 3.36
CA TYR A 234 25.53 13.49 4.31
C TYR A 234 24.60 13.69 5.53
N ILE A 235 24.73 14.75 6.33
CA ILE A 235 24.06 14.89 7.64
C ILE A 235 22.66 15.51 7.51
N LEU A 236 22.47 16.44 6.59
CA LEU A 236 21.21 17.17 6.44
C LEU A 236 20.21 16.50 5.51
N LEU A 237 20.62 15.47 4.74
CA LEU A 237 19.67 14.61 4.05
C LEU A 237 18.73 13.91 5.03
N LEU A 238 19.20 13.57 6.24
CA LEU A 238 18.36 13.01 7.29
C LEU A 238 17.40 14.07 7.87
N GLU A 239 17.90 15.26 8.21
CA GLU A 239 17.10 16.32 8.86
C GLU A 239 16.12 17.03 7.90
N VAL A 240 16.55 17.30 6.65
CA VAL A 240 15.72 17.89 5.58
C VAL A 240 14.61 16.91 5.17
N TRP A 241 14.91 15.62 5.14
CA TRP A 241 13.91 14.60 4.83
C TRP A 241 12.93 14.39 6.00
N VAL A 242 13.41 14.32 7.25
CA VAL A 242 12.57 14.32 8.47
C VAL A 242 11.62 15.52 8.51
N MET A 243 12.06 16.69 8.05
CA MET A 243 11.21 17.87 7.94
C MET A 243 10.22 17.86 6.76
N LEU A 244 10.51 17.14 5.66
CA LEU A 244 9.67 17.05 4.46
C LEU A 244 8.65 15.89 4.51
N THR A 245 8.88 14.87 5.34
CA THR A 245 8.05 13.65 5.39
C THR A 245 6.81 13.73 6.27
N VAL A 246 6.47 14.89 6.82
CA VAL A 246 5.18 15.04 7.52
C VAL A 246 3.98 14.86 6.58
N ASN A 247 4.15 14.70 5.24
CA ASN A 247 2.98 14.43 4.37
C ASN A 247 3.17 13.69 3.03
N ILE A 248 4.24 12.91 2.77
CA ILE A 248 4.32 12.15 1.51
C ILE A 248 4.75 10.70 1.76
N PHE A 249 3.79 9.80 1.57
CA PHE A 249 3.86 8.36 1.84
C PHE A 249 4.09 7.55 0.53
N PHE A 250 4.79 6.41 0.68
CA PHE A 250 4.59 5.12 -0.01
C PHE A 250 5.41 4.63 -1.24
N SER A 251 6.37 5.35 -1.84
CA SER A 251 7.13 4.77 -3.00
C SER A 251 8.66 4.74 -2.93
N MET A 252 9.30 5.28 -1.87
CA MET A 252 10.76 5.46 -1.84
C MET A 252 11.56 4.47 -0.97
N GLN A 253 10.98 3.37 -0.47
CA GLN A 253 11.70 2.43 0.41
C GLN A 253 12.90 1.75 -0.26
N THR A 254 12.85 1.43 -1.56
CA THR A 254 13.95 0.79 -2.30
C THR A 254 15.09 1.75 -2.64
N ALA A 255 14.77 3.00 -2.99
CA ALA A 255 15.76 4.04 -3.25
C ALA A 255 16.49 4.47 -1.96
N TYR A 256 15.75 4.56 -0.85
CA TYR A 256 16.29 4.83 0.49
C TYR A 256 17.30 3.77 0.94
N LEU A 257 16.96 2.48 0.78
CA LEU A 257 17.86 1.39 1.15
C LEU A 257 19.10 1.32 0.25
N SER A 258 18.95 1.54 -1.05
CA SER A 258 20.05 1.63 -2.01
C SER A 258 21.01 2.76 -1.68
N LEU A 259 20.49 3.93 -1.28
CA LEU A 259 21.28 5.11 -0.96
C LEU A 259 22.02 4.96 0.37
N MET A 260 21.38 4.40 1.40
CA MET A 260 22.02 4.11 2.69
C MET A 260 23.15 3.06 2.58
N CYS A 261 22.95 1.99 1.78
CA CYS A 261 23.98 0.98 1.53
C CYS A 261 25.17 1.55 0.73
N TYR A 262 24.88 2.39 -0.27
CA TYR A 262 25.91 3.07 -1.06
C TYR A 262 26.73 4.05 -0.20
N ASN A 263 26.07 4.81 0.67
CA ASN A 263 26.72 5.81 1.52
C ASN A 263 27.59 5.20 2.63
N PHE A 264 27.17 4.11 3.27
CA PHE A 264 28.03 3.40 4.23
C PHE A 264 29.22 2.71 3.53
N GLY A 265 29.02 2.21 2.31
CA GLY A 265 30.11 1.68 1.48
C GLY A 265 31.18 2.73 1.18
N ILE A 266 30.80 4.01 1.08
CA ILE A 266 31.72 5.13 0.92
C ILE A 266 32.41 5.49 2.25
N ASP A 267 31.70 5.52 3.39
CA ASP A 267 32.32 5.75 4.71
C ASP A 267 33.40 4.70 5.04
N THR A 268 33.15 3.43 4.71
CA THR A 268 34.13 2.35 4.91
C THR A 268 35.31 2.39 3.94
N TYR A 269 35.11 2.95 2.74
CA TYR A 269 36.16 3.25 1.77
C TYR A 269 37.09 4.37 2.26
N GLU A 270 36.55 5.41 2.89
CA GLU A 270 37.37 6.51 3.46
C GLU A 270 38.20 6.07 4.68
N VAL A 271 37.72 5.12 5.48
CA VAL A 271 38.46 4.55 6.64
C VAL A 271 39.47 3.45 6.21
N ARG A 272 39.66 3.21 4.90
CA ARG A 272 40.60 2.23 4.31
C ARG A 272 40.40 0.78 4.78
N LYS A 273 39.19 0.41 5.18
CA LYS A 273 38.83 -0.99 5.50
C LYS A 273 38.28 -1.69 4.25
N PHE A 274 39.15 -1.86 3.26
CA PHE A 274 38.75 -2.29 1.92
C PHE A 274 38.31 -3.76 1.85
N GLU A 275 38.94 -4.68 2.60
CA GLU A 275 38.61 -6.11 2.58
C GLU A 275 37.28 -6.43 3.30
N ASP A 276 36.92 -5.65 4.32
CA ASP A 276 35.63 -5.78 5.02
C ASP A 276 34.47 -5.14 4.23
N SER A 277 34.74 -4.22 3.30
CA SER A 277 33.68 -3.51 2.57
C SER A 277 32.98 -4.43 1.55
N VAL A 278 33.70 -5.12 0.67
CA VAL A 278 33.09 -5.80 -0.50
C VAL A 278 32.38 -7.11 -0.14
N PHE A 279 32.81 -7.81 0.91
CA PHE A 279 32.20 -9.07 1.36
C PHE A 279 30.98 -8.88 2.29
N TRP A 280 30.90 -7.74 3.01
CA TRP A 280 29.87 -7.48 4.04
C TRP A 280 28.74 -6.51 3.59
N LEU A 281 28.83 -5.95 2.38
CA LEU A 281 28.05 -4.77 1.94
C LEU A 281 26.55 -4.94 1.68
N ARG A 282 25.89 -6.07 1.97
CA ARG A 282 24.46 -6.25 1.62
C ARG A 282 23.47 -6.45 2.75
N ASP A 283 23.82 -7.17 3.82
CA ASP A 283 22.83 -7.53 4.85
C ASP A 283 23.21 -7.06 6.25
N GLN A 284 24.41 -7.39 6.73
CA GLN A 284 24.80 -7.18 8.13
C GLN A 284 24.90 -5.70 8.53
N LEU A 285 25.29 -4.89 7.56
CA LEU A 285 25.68 -3.51 7.72
C LEU A 285 24.47 -2.55 7.67
N VAL A 286 23.39 -2.97 6.99
CA VAL A 286 22.05 -2.37 7.10
C VAL A 286 21.49 -2.56 8.51
N PHE A 287 21.63 -3.75 9.09
CA PHE A 287 21.15 -4.03 10.46
C PHE A 287 21.93 -3.26 11.52
N GLU A 288 23.26 -3.13 11.35
CA GLU A 288 24.09 -2.33 12.24
C GLU A 288 23.77 -0.83 12.14
N CYS A 289 23.52 -0.33 10.93
CA CYS A 289 23.04 1.03 10.70
C CYS A 289 21.68 1.28 11.36
N LEU A 290 20.71 0.36 11.19
CA LEU A 290 19.40 0.47 11.84
C LEU A 290 19.48 0.38 13.36
N ASN A 291 20.41 -0.40 13.90
CA ASN A 291 20.68 -0.41 15.34
C ASN A 291 21.21 0.94 15.83
N ARG A 292 22.16 1.56 15.11
CA ARG A 292 22.64 2.91 15.44
C ARG A 292 21.54 3.97 15.32
N VAL A 293 20.72 3.88 14.28
CA VAL A 293 19.54 4.75 14.13
C VAL A 293 18.61 4.61 15.33
N CYS A 294 18.25 3.38 15.73
CA CYS A 294 17.42 3.16 16.91
C CYS A 294 18.06 3.72 18.20
N GLN A 295 19.39 3.63 18.34
CA GLN A 295 20.14 4.22 19.47
C GLN A 295 20.09 5.76 19.45
N HIS A 296 20.26 6.37 18.28
CA HIS A 296 20.18 7.83 18.13
C HIS A 296 18.78 8.38 18.39
N PHE A 297 17.74 7.65 17.98
CA PHE A 297 16.34 8.02 18.22
C PHE A 297 15.83 7.63 19.61
N GLU A 298 16.67 7.15 20.54
CA GLU A 298 16.20 6.69 21.87
C GLU A 298 15.44 7.74 22.69
N SER A 299 15.71 9.02 22.45
CA SER A 299 15.04 10.16 23.10
C SER A 299 13.93 10.78 22.26
N SER A 300 13.68 10.27 21.04
CA SER A 300 12.70 10.81 20.10
C SER A 300 11.36 10.06 20.17
N PRO A 301 10.21 10.73 19.98
CA PRO A 301 8.91 10.08 19.81
C PRO A 301 8.86 9.11 18.61
N ASP A 302 9.76 9.25 17.64
CA ASP A 302 9.79 8.45 16.40
C ASP A 302 10.49 7.10 16.54
N LEU A 303 11.05 6.79 17.72
CA LEU A 303 11.72 5.53 18.01
C LEU A 303 10.87 4.30 17.65
N GLY A 304 9.56 4.37 17.93
CA GLY A 304 8.64 3.25 17.66
C GLY A 304 8.55 2.90 16.18
N THR A 305 8.55 3.90 15.30
CA THR A 305 8.49 3.68 13.85
C THR A 305 9.79 3.08 13.31
N ALA A 306 10.94 3.55 13.81
CA ALA A 306 12.24 3.00 13.45
C ALA A 306 12.41 1.54 13.88
N LEU A 307 11.94 1.19 15.09
CA LEU A 307 11.96 -0.18 15.59
C LEU A 307 11.09 -1.12 14.75
N VAL A 308 9.87 -0.70 14.38
CA VAL A 308 8.98 -1.51 13.52
C VAL A 308 9.57 -1.71 12.12
N LEU A 309 10.17 -0.67 11.54
CA LEU A 309 10.84 -0.78 10.23
C LEU A 309 12.03 -1.75 10.28
N HIS A 310 12.79 -1.75 11.39
CA HIS A 310 13.89 -2.68 11.58
C HIS A 310 13.39 -4.14 11.58
N VAL A 311 12.33 -4.42 12.33
CA VAL A 311 11.70 -5.76 12.31
C VAL A 311 11.24 -6.13 10.90
N GLU A 312 10.59 -5.21 10.18
CA GLU A 312 10.09 -5.46 8.83
C GLU A 312 11.21 -5.90 7.87
N LEU A 313 12.34 -5.20 7.90
CA LEU A 313 13.49 -5.50 7.06
C LEU A 313 14.15 -6.84 7.43
N LEU A 314 14.25 -7.16 8.72
CA LEU A 314 14.77 -8.45 9.18
C LEU A 314 13.92 -9.61 8.64
N LEU A 315 12.59 -9.47 8.67
CA LEU A 315 11.66 -10.48 8.18
C LEU A 315 11.70 -10.61 6.65
N GLN A 316 11.71 -9.50 5.92
CA GLN A 316 11.82 -9.50 4.45
C GLN A 316 13.10 -10.19 3.94
N ARG A 317 14.18 -10.15 4.72
CA ARG A 317 15.47 -10.78 4.38
C ARG A 317 15.60 -12.21 4.90
N GLY A 318 14.54 -12.79 5.47
CA GLY A 318 14.54 -14.15 6.01
C GLY A 318 15.37 -14.32 7.28
N LYS A 319 15.75 -13.23 7.97
CA LYS A 319 16.49 -13.26 9.25
C LYS A 319 15.51 -13.35 10.42
N GLU A 320 14.70 -14.41 10.41
CA GLU A 320 13.57 -14.57 11.33
C GLU A 320 13.99 -14.54 12.81
N LEU A 321 15.09 -15.22 13.15
CA LEU A 321 15.58 -15.31 14.53
C LEU A 321 15.98 -13.94 15.11
N LEU A 322 16.66 -13.11 14.31
CA LEU A 322 17.02 -11.74 14.70
C LEU A 322 15.76 -10.85 14.79
N GLY A 323 14.81 -11.05 13.89
CA GLY A 323 13.50 -10.38 13.94
C GLY A 323 12.77 -10.66 15.25
N LYS A 324 12.72 -11.92 15.68
CA LYS A 324 12.12 -12.34 16.96
C LYS A 324 12.79 -11.71 18.18
N GLN A 325 14.12 -11.76 18.23
CA GLN A 325 14.90 -11.10 19.30
C GLN A 325 14.56 -9.61 19.38
N LYS A 326 14.50 -8.93 18.24
CA LYS A 326 14.16 -7.50 18.19
C LYS A 326 12.73 -7.24 18.66
N ILE A 327 11.78 -8.11 18.35
CA ILE A 327 10.40 -8.01 18.84
C ILE A 327 10.35 -8.19 20.36
N GLU A 328 11.10 -9.15 20.92
CA GLU A 328 11.21 -9.35 22.37
C GLU A 328 11.79 -8.12 23.09
N ASP A 329 12.81 -7.49 22.50
CA ASP A 329 13.36 -6.21 22.99
C ASP A 329 12.31 -5.10 22.97
N ILE A 330 11.53 -5.01 21.88
CA ILE A 330 10.45 -4.03 21.74
C ILE A 330 9.35 -4.27 22.78
N ILE A 331 8.97 -5.52 23.04
CA ILE A 331 7.97 -5.88 24.06
C ILE A 331 8.47 -5.45 25.45
N THR A 332 9.71 -5.81 25.80
CA THR A 332 10.32 -5.38 27.07
C THR A 332 10.34 -3.86 27.19
N GLY A 333 10.79 -3.16 26.15
CA GLY A 333 10.83 -1.69 26.09
C GLY A 333 9.46 -1.04 26.29
N HIS A 334 8.41 -1.62 25.70
CA HIS A 334 7.04 -1.14 25.83
C HIS A 334 6.55 -1.13 27.29
N TYR A 335 6.93 -2.13 28.07
CA TYR A 335 6.56 -2.24 29.49
C TYR A 335 7.49 -1.46 30.44
N THR A 336 8.72 -1.18 30.04
CA THR A 336 9.68 -0.39 30.84
C THR A 336 9.59 1.13 30.60
N GLY A 337 8.52 1.60 29.93
CA GLY A 337 8.23 3.04 29.75
C GLY A 337 8.54 3.61 28.37
N LYS A 338 9.11 2.83 27.44
CA LYS A 338 9.29 3.22 26.03
C LYS A 338 8.08 2.76 25.19
N GLN A 339 6.89 3.29 25.49
CA GLN A 339 5.65 2.87 24.82
C GLN A 339 5.67 3.23 23.33
N LEU A 340 5.24 2.28 22.51
CA LEU A 340 5.05 2.48 21.08
C LEU A 340 3.82 3.37 20.84
N SER A 341 3.90 4.23 19.82
CA SER A 341 2.73 4.96 19.36
C SER A 341 1.65 3.99 18.83
N PRO A 342 0.35 4.34 18.93
CA PRO A 342 -0.73 3.47 18.44
C PRO A 342 -0.60 3.09 16.96
N GLN A 343 -0.06 3.99 16.14
CA GLN A 343 0.18 3.76 14.71
C GLN A 343 1.31 2.74 14.48
N ALA A 344 2.43 2.88 15.19
CA ALA A 344 3.53 1.92 15.12
C ALA A 344 3.08 0.54 15.63
N LEU A 345 2.30 0.51 16.70
CA LEU A 345 1.76 -0.72 17.26
C LEU A 345 0.80 -1.44 16.31
N THR A 346 -0.08 -0.69 15.64
CA THR A 346 -0.99 -1.23 14.62
C THR A 346 -0.22 -1.87 13.47
N ARG A 347 0.82 -1.20 12.97
CA ARG A 347 1.69 -1.74 11.91
C ARG A 347 2.41 -3.00 12.37
N LEU A 348 2.92 -3.02 13.60
CA LEU A 348 3.55 -4.20 14.18
C LEU A 348 2.57 -5.38 14.26
N HIS A 349 1.34 -5.17 14.74
CA HIS A 349 0.31 -6.22 14.79
C HIS A 349 0.05 -6.83 13.41
N VAL A 350 -0.12 -6.00 12.37
CA VAL A 350 -0.35 -6.47 10.99
C VAL A 350 0.81 -7.35 10.53
N MET A 351 2.05 -6.92 10.75
CA MET A 351 3.24 -7.70 10.38
C MET A 351 3.33 -9.03 11.12
N LEU A 352 3.07 -9.03 12.44
CA LEU A 352 3.09 -10.25 13.24
C LEU A 352 2.00 -11.24 12.78
N TRP A 353 0.82 -10.74 12.42
CA TRP A 353 -0.28 -11.58 11.96
C TRP A 353 -0.05 -12.13 10.55
N ASP A 354 0.56 -11.35 9.65
CA ASP A 354 0.97 -11.80 8.32
C ASP A 354 1.98 -12.96 8.44
N GLN A 355 2.99 -12.80 9.30
CA GLN A 355 3.97 -13.87 9.55
C GLN A 355 3.31 -15.11 10.16
N ALA A 356 2.41 -14.93 11.14
CA ALA A 356 1.66 -16.03 11.72
C ALA A 356 0.79 -16.77 10.68
N SER A 357 0.15 -16.05 9.76
CA SER A 357 -0.65 -16.66 8.67
C SER A 357 0.22 -17.51 7.75
N LYS A 358 1.40 -17.01 7.34
CA LYS A 358 2.35 -17.77 6.52
C LYS A 358 2.77 -19.09 7.19
N HIS A 359 3.08 -19.06 8.48
CA HIS A 359 3.41 -20.29 9.22
C HIS A 359 2.20 -21.22 9.41
N PHE A 360 1.00 -20.67 9.57
CA PHE A 360 -0.23 -21.45 9.67
C PHE A 360 -0.53 -22.20 8.38
N GLU A 361 -0.42 -21.53 7.23
CA GLU A 361 -0.55 -22.11 5.89
C GLU A 361 0.51 -23.18 5.63
N ALA A 362 1.74 -22.96 6.11
CA ALA A 362 2.82 -23.93 6.08
C ALA A 362 2.65 -25.10 7.08
N ARG A 363 1.52 -25.19 7.80
CA ARG A 363 1.21 -26.20 8.84
C ARG A 363 2.17 -26.20 10.05
N ASN A 364 2.96 -25.14 10.22
CA ASN A 364 3.85 -24.95 11.36
C ASN A 364 3.11 -24.22 12.49
N TYR A 365 2.13 -24.89 13.10
CA TYR A 365 1.21 -24.28 14.07
C TYR A 365 1.87 -23.81 15.36
N THR A 366 2.96 -24.46 15.79
CA THR A 366 3.74 -24.04 16.97
C THR A 366 4.37 -22.67 16.73
N GLU A 367 4.90 -22.45 15.53
CA GLU A 367 5.56 -21.21 15.12
C GLU A 367 4.53 -20.10 14.91
N ALA A 368 3.43 -20.40 14.20
CA ALA A 368 2.30 -19.46 14.06
C ALA A 368 1.79 -18.96 15.41
N LEU A 369 1.72 -19.86 16.41
CA LEU A 369 1.31 -19.51 17.76
C LEU A 369 2.32 -18.58 18.46
N GLN A 370 3.63 -18.74 18.25
CA GLN A 370 4.64 -17.83 18.80
C GLN A 370 4.44 -16.41 18.27
N TRP A 371 4.25 -16.26 16.96
CA TRP A 371 3.96 -14.98 16.31
C TRP A 371 2.68 -14.32 16.86
N TYR A 372 1.62 -15.10 17.06
CA TYR A 372 0.42 -14.60 17.72
C TYR A 372 0.64 -14.23 19.19
N ASN A 373 1.49 -14.94 19.93
CA ASN A 373 1.81 -14.60 21.31
C ASN A 373 2.61 -13.29 21.42
N TYR A 374 3.52 -12.98 20.49
CA TYR A 374 4.17 -11.67 20.42
C TYR A 374 3.15 -10.55 20.19
N SER A 375 2.14 -10.79 19.36
CA SER A 375 1.05 -9.82 19.21
C SER A 375 0.24 -9.71 20.50
N LEU A 376 -0.01 -10.82 21.21
CA LEU A 376 -0.80 -10.84 22.43
C LEU A 376 -0.13 -10.04 23.55
N SER A 377 1.19 -10.07 23.64
CA SER A 377 1.94 -9.36 24.69
C SER A 377 1.85 -7.85 24.60
N PHE A 378 1.27 -7.26 23.55
CA PHE A 378 1.01 -5.81 23.53
C PHE A 378 -0.41 -5.44 23.99
N PHE A 379 -1.32 -6.41 24.12
CA PHE A 379 -2.65 -6.15 24.64
C PHE A 379 -2.63 -6.14 26.17
N LYS A 380 -3.09 -5.07 26.79
CA LYS A 380 -3.32 -5.05 28.25
C LYS A 380 -4.47 -5.98 28.59
N ARG A 381 -4.31 -6.83 29.62
CA ARG A 381 -5.38 -7.72 30.10
C ARG A 381 -6.66 -6.92 30.37
N GLY A 382 -7.74 -7.27 29.70
CA GLY A 382 -9.06 -6.64 29.86
C GLY A 382 -9.34 -5.41 28.98
N GLN A 383 -8.43 -4.98 28.11
CA GLN A 383 -8.78 -3.99 27.08
C GLN A 383 -9.59 -4.65 25.94
N MET A 384 -10.84 -4.20 25.79
CA MET A 384 -11.76 -4.66 24.75
C MET A 384 -11.47 -3.96 23.42
N GLU A 385 -10.47 -4.46 22.71
CA GLU A 385 -10.21 -4.09 21.32
C GLU A 385 -10.76 -5.18 20.38
N PRO A 386 -11.57 -4.85 19.35
CA PRO A 386 -12.11 -5.83 18.39
C PRO A 386 -11.02 -6.70 17.72
N ASN A 387 -9.81 -6.16 17.58
CA ASN A 387 -8.65 -6.86 17.05
C ASN A 387 -8.14 -7.99 17.98
N SER A 388 -8.37 -7.88 19.29
CA SER A 388 -8.06 -8.93 20.28
C SER A 388 -8.88 -10.19 20.02
N ALA A 389 -10.17 -10.06 19.71
CA ALA A 389 -11.03 -11.21 19.41
C ALA A 389 -10.55 -11.99 18.18
N LYS A 390 -10.12 -11.29 17.13
CA LYS A 390 -9.54 -11.94 15.93
C LYS A 390 -8.26 -12.70 16.26
N LEU A 391 -7.36 -12.09 17.03
CA LEU A 391 -6.14 -12.74 17.49
C LEU A 391 -6.43 -14.02 18.29
N GLN A 392 -7.37 -13.94 19.25
CA GLN A 392 -7.73 -15.08 20.07
C GLN A 392 -8.34 -16.23 19.27
N ARG A 393 -9.21 -15.93 18.29
CA ARG A 393 -9.74 -16.93 17.34
C ARG A 393 -8.63 -17.62 16.55
N ASN A 394 -7.64 -16.87 16.06
CA ASN A 394 -6.52 -17.44 15.33
C ASN A 394 -5.63 -18.32 16.22
N ARG A 395 -5.36 -17.90 17.46
CA ARG A 395 -4.65 -18.71 18.47
C ARG A 395 -5.39 -20.00 18.79
N ALA A 396 -6.71 -19.92 18.97
CA ALA A 396 -7.55 -21.09 19.19
C ALA A 396 -7.46 -22.07 18.02
N SER A 397 -7.50 -21.57 16.78
CA SER A 397 -7.31 -22.42 15.60
C SER A 397 -5.95 -23.14 15.61
N CYS A 398 -4.86 -22.45 15.99
CA CYS A 398 -3.55 -23.08 16.18
C CYS A 398 -3.58 -24.16 17.27
N PHE A 399 -4.18 -23.89 18.42
CA PHE A 399 -4.31 -24.86 19.51
C PHE A 399 -5.12 -26.10 19.11
N LEU A 400 -6.19 -25.94 18.33
CA LEU A 400 -6.97 -27.05 17.81
C LEU A 400 -6.13 -27.96 16.90
N GLN A 401 -5.35 -27.39 15.98
CA GLN A 401 -4.44 -28.16 15.12
C GLN A 401 -3.33 -28.86 15.91
N LEU A 402 -2.89 -28.27 17.03
CA LEU A 402 -1.94 -28.86 17.97
C LEU A 402 -2.58 -29.86 18.96
N LYS A 403 -3.88 -30.16 18.83
CA LYS A 403 -4.65 -31.03 19.75
C LYS A 403 -4.65 -30.57 21.21
N GLN A 404 -4.46 -29.27 21.47
CA GLN A 404 -4.49 -28.66 22.80
C GLN A 404 -5.88 -28.06 23.09
N LEU A 405 -6.86 -28.93 23.29
CA LEU A 405 -8.28 -28.54 23.39
C LEU A 405 -8.56 -27.55 24.54
N GLU A 406 -8.00 -27.76 25.73
CA GLU A 406 -8.25 -26.88 26.88
C GLU A 406 -7.75 -25.44 26.65
N LYS A 407 -6.58 -25.26 26.04
CA LYS A 407 -6.07 -23.92 25.69
C LYS A 407 -6.88 -23.26 24.58
N ALA A 408 -7.40 -24.05 23.63
CA ALA A 408 -8.31 -23.53 22.62
C ALA A 408 -9.59 -22.98 23.25
N LYS A 409 -10.14 -23.65 24.27
CA LYS A 409 -11.31 -23.18 25.04
C LYS A 409 -11.06 -21.86 25.73
N GLU A 410 -9.93 -21.72 26.41
CA GLU A 410 -9.56 -20.47 27.07
C GLU A 410 -9.46 -19.31 26.07
N ALA A 411 -8.81 -19.54 24.92
CA ALA A 411 -8.70 -18.52 23.88
C ALA A 411 -10.07 -18.13 23.30
N ILE A 412 -10.97 -19.09 23.05
CA ILE A 412 -12.30 -18.79 22.52
C ILE A 412 -13.19 -18.09 23.56
N LYS A 413 -13.12 -18.46 24.85
CA LYS A 413 -13.83 -17.73 25.91
C LYS A 413 -13.41 -16.27 25.98
N GLU A 414 -12.12 -15.97 25.77
CA GLU A 414 -11.66 -14.58 25.70
C GLU A 414 -12.14 -13.88 24.43
N ALA A 415 -12.16 -14.59 23.28
CA ALA A 415 -12.70 -14.04 22.04
C ALA A 415 -14.21 -13.72 22.16
N GLU A 416 -14.99 -14.59 22.79
CA GLU A 416 -16.40 -14.42 23.10
C GLU A 416 -16.64 -13.23 24.02
N ARG A 417 -15.79 -13.05 25.04
CA ARG A 417 -15.85 -11.88 25.92
C ARG A 417 -15.66 -10.56 25.16
N CYS A 418 -14.73 -10.52 24.22
CA CYS A 418 -14.43 -9.32 23.45
C CYS A 418 -15.42 -9.04 22.32
N ASP A 419 -15.95 -10.08 21.67
CA ASP A 419 -16.75 -9.95 20.45
C ASP A 419 -17.76 -11.11 20.30
N PRO A 420 -18.84 -11.11 21.10
CA PRO A 420 -19.84 -12.18 21.11
C PRO A 420 -20.71 -12.19 19.84
N ASP A 421 -20.97 -11.01 19.27
CA ASP A 421 -21.84 -10.81 18.10
C ASP A 421 -21.11 -11.02 16.76
N ASN A 422 -20.08 -11.87 16.75
CA ASN A 422 -19.27 -12.14 15.57
C ASN A 422 -19.45 -13.59 15.10
N ILE A 423 -19.87 -13.74 13.85
CA ILE A 423 -20.10 -15.05 13.23
C ILE A 423 -18.89 -15.99 13.32
N PHE A 424 -17.67 -15.45 13.22
CA PHE A 424 -16.46 -16.25 13.31
C PHE A 424 -16.13 -16.68 14.76
N THR A 425 -16.57 -15.91 15.76
CA THR A 425 -16.45 -16.29 17.17
C THR A 425 -17.40 -17.45 17.47
N GLN A 426 -18.66 -17.32 17.04
CA GLN A 426 -19.66 -18.38 17.17
C GLN A 426 -19.24 -19.67 16.44
N PHE A 427 -18.69 -19.56 15.24
CA PHE A 427 -18.15 -20.71 14.52
C PHE A 427 -16.96 -21.38 15.24
N SER A 428 -16.16 -20.60 15.97
CA SER A 428 -15.07 -21.13 16.79
C SER A 428 -15.60 -21.87 18.03
N ILE A 429 -16.64 -21.34 18.67
CA ILE A 429 -17.37 -22.02 19.76
C ILE A 429 -17.96 -23.34 19.26
N TYR A 430 -18.63 -23.33 18.11
CA TYR A 430 -19.18 -24.52 17.46
C TYR A 430 -18.10 -25.60 17.27
N LYS A 431 -16.94 -25.26 16.71
CA LYS A 431 -15.83 -26.21 16.51
C LYS A 431 -15.39 -26.88 17.80
N ILE A 432 -15.33 -26.13 18.91
CA ILE A 432 -15.02 -26.70 20.22
C ILE A 432 -16.14 -27.60 20.71
N ALA A 433 -17.40 -27.17 20.59
CA ALA A 433 -18.55 -27.94 21.04
C ALA A 433 -18.65 -29.30 20.33
N VAL A 434 -18.38 -29.34 19.02
CA VAL A 434 -18.28 -30.60 18.25
C VAL A 434 -17.17 -31.48 18.81
N LEU A 435 -15.98 -30.95 19.07
CA LEU A 435 -14.88 -31.74 19.65
C LEU A 435 -15.16 -32.23 21.09
N GLU A 436 -16.00 -31.53 21.85
CA GLU A 436 -16.48 -31.95 23.17
C GLU A 436 -17.68 -32.92 23.11
N ASN A 437 -18.20 -33.21 21.91
CA ASN A 437 -19.45 -33.94 21.69
C ASN A 437 -20.65 -33.31 22.43
N ASN A 438 -20.67 -31.97 22.55
CA ASN A 438 -21.73 -31.21 23.20
C ASN A 438 -22.71 -30.67 22.15
N VAL A 439 -23.71 -31.48 21.82
CA VAL A 439 -24.73 -31.16 20.82
C VAL A 439 -25.52 -29.89 21.17
N GLY A 440 -25.82 -29.66 22.44
CA GLY A 440 -26.60 -28.50 22.89
C GLY A 440 -25.88 -27.18 22.62
N LYS A 441 -24.60 -27.07 22.99
CA LYS A 441 -23.79 -25.87 22.71
C LYS A 441 -23.51 -25.69 21.22
N ALA A 442 -23.34 -26.78 20.48
CA ALA A 442 -23.15 -26.71 19.04
C ALA A 442 -24.40 -26.14 18.35
N ALA A 443 -25.59 -26.58 18.75
CA ALA A 443 -26.86 -26.08 18.23
C ALA A 443 -27.09 -24.59 18.58
N GLU A 444 -26.78 -24.19 19.82
CA GLU A 444 -26.88 -22.78 20.24
C GLU A 444 -26.00 -21.88 19.37
N ALA A 445 -24.74 -22.25 19.15
CA ALA A 445 -23.82 -21.50 18.30
C ALA A 445 -24.32 -21.38 16.85
N LEU A 446 -24.89 -22.46 16.28
CA LEU A 446 -25.46 -22.45 14.94
C LEU A 446 -26.68 -21.50 14.85
N ASN A 447 -27.56 -21.50 15.85
CA ASN A 447 -28.71 -20.61 15.89
C ASN A 447 -28.28 -19.14 15.93
N VAL A 448 -27.27 -18.81 16.76
CA VAL A 448 -26.72 -17.44 16.81
C VAL A 448 -26.08 -17.06 15.47
N MET A 449 -25.34 -17.97 14.83
CA MET A 449 -24.79 -17.74 13.48
C MET A 449 -25.89 -17.48 12.44
N GLY A 450 -27.00 -18.22 12.50
CA GLY A 450 -28.18 -18.00 11.65
C GLY A 450 -28.83 -16.64 11.87
N HIS A 451 -29.04 -16.21 13.11
CA HIS A 451 -29.57 -14.88 13.40
C HIS A 451 -28.65 -13.74 12.94
N LEU A 452 -27.33 -13.90 13.12
CA LEU A 452 -26.33 -12.94 12.66
C LEU A 452 -26.27 -12.82 11.13
N SER A 453 -26.66 -13.85 10.37
CA SER A 453 -26.69 -13.78 8.90
C SER A 453 -27.85 -12.93 8.37
N LYS A 454 -28.95 -12.81 9.14
CA LYS A 454 -30.14 -12.00 8.80
C LYS A 454 -29.98 -10.52 9.15
N SER A 455 -29.07 -10.16 10.06
CA SER A 455 -28.83 -8.79 10.50
C SER A 455 -27.56 -8.22 9.88
N PRO A 456 -27.63 -7.30 8.90
CA PRO A 456 -26.46 -6.56 8.46
C PRO A 456 -26.11 -5.56 9.56
N VAL A 457 -25.34 -5.98 10.57
CA VAL A 457 -24.91 -5.07 11.63
C VAL A 457 -23.95 -4.05 11.03
N ALA A 458 -24.47 -2.85 10.82
CA ALA A 458 -23.72 -1.63 10.58
C ALA A 458 -22.88 -1.28 11.83
N SER A 459 -21.79 -2.01 12.07
CA SER A 459 -20.73 -1.58 12.97
C SER A 459 -19.57 -1.11 12.10
N GLY A 460 -19.38 0.22 12.06
CA GLY A 460 -18.61 0.96 11.06
C GLY A 460 -17.09 0.76 11.08
N ASN A 461 -16.58 -0.47 11.16
CA ASN A 461 -15.20 -0.83 10.82
C ASN A 461 -14.93 -2.35 10.72
N LYS A 462 -15.94 -3.20 10.61
CA LYS A 462 -15.74 -4.64 10.40
C LYS A 462 -16.02 -5.01 8.94
N LEU A 463 -15.08 -5.76 8.36
CA LEU A 463 -15.16 -6.40 7.04
C LEU A 463 -16.61 -6.83 6.77
N LEU A 464 -17.24 -6.25 5.75
CA LEU A 464 -18.56 -6.68 5.27
C LEU A 464 -18.47 -8.17 5.00
N VAL A 465 -18.99 -8.98 5.93
CA VAL A 465 -19.20 -10.40 5.70
C VAL A 465 -20.26 -10.44 4.62
N SER A 466 -19.85 -10.76 3.38
CA SER A 466 -20.79 -10.98 2.29
C SER A 466 -21.81 -12.02 2.75
N GLY A 467 -23.08 -11.92 2.31
CA GLY A 467 -24.11 -12.90 2.69
C GLY A 467 -23.66 -14.36 2.48
N ASN A 468 -22.81 -14.60 1.48
CA ASN A 468 -22.24 -15.91 1.18
C ASN A 468 -21.28 -16.44 2.26
N ALA A 469 -20.61 -15.59 3.03
CA ALA A 469 -19.65 -16.05 4.03
C ALA A 469 -20.34 -16.75 5.23
N ALA A 470 -21.57 -16.36 5.57
CA ALA A 470 -22.35 -17.08 6.58
C ALA A 470 -22.77 -18.47 6.09
N SER A 471 -23.30 -18.58 4.87
CA SER A 471 -23.67 -19.85 4.25
C SER A 471 -22.47 -20.80 4.08
N ASN A 472 -21.31 -20.27 3.70
CA ASN A 472 -20.09 -21.06 3.59
C ASN A 472 -19.62 -21.60 4.96
N LEU A 473 -19.76 -20.82 6.03
CA LEU A 473 -19.42 -21.26 7.39
C LEU A 473 -20.39 -22.34 7.90
N LEU A 474 -21.69 -22.22 7.60
CA LEU A 474 -22.70 -23.23 7.93
C LEU A 474 -22.47 -24.54 7.14
N SER A 475 -22.09 -24.43 5.87
CA SER A 475 -21.70 -25.59 5.05
C SER A 475 -20.48 -26.31 5.64
N LEU A 476 -19.46 -25.54 6.04
CA LEU A 476 -18.28 -26.09 6.71
C LEU A 476 -18.60 -26.68 8.09
N ALA A 477 -19.57 -26.11 8.82
CA ALA A 477 -20.04 -26.66 10.08
C ALA A 477 -20.63 -28.06 9.88
N ALA A 478 -21.55 -28.22 8.92
CA ALA A 478 -22.12 -29.52 8.57
C ALA A 478 -21.04 -30.56 8.21
N GLN A 479 -20.05 -30.16 7.39
CA GLN A 479 -18.93 -31.04 7.04
C GLN A 479 -18.13 -31.49 8.28
N ILE A 480 -17.79 -30.57 9.18
CA ILE A 480 -17.02 -30.90 10.40
C ILE A 480 -17.79 -31.87 11.29
N ALA A 481 -19.10 -31.68 11.46
CA ALA A 481 -19.91 -32.61 12.25
C ALA A 481 -19.95 -34.02 11.63
N LEU A 482 -20.07 -34.12 10.30
CA LEU A 482 -20.03 -35.40 9.58
C LEU A 482 -18.68 -36.10 9.72
N GLU A 483 -17.57 -35.37 9.59
CA GLU A 483 -16.22 -35.92 9.77
C GLU A 483 -15.98 -36.44 11.20
N ASN A 484 -16.68 -35.88 12.20
CA ASN A 484 -16.63 -36.33 13.60
C ASN A 484 -17.71 -37.38 13.94
N GLY A 485 -18.48 -37.87 12.95
CA GLY A 485 -19.53 -38.88 13.15
C GLY A 485 -20.75 -38.37 13.91
N GLN A 486 -20.93 -37.05 14.05
CA GLN A 486 -22.04 -36.43 14.80
C GLN A 486 -23.18 -36.08 13.86
N GLN A 487 -23.96 -37.09 13.47
CA GLN A 487 -25.04 -36.95 12.50
C GLN A 487 -26.11 -35.95 12.95
N GLU A 488 -26.55 -35.98 14.22
CA GLU A 488 -27.56 -35.03 14.75
C GLU A 488 -27.10 -33.57 14.66
N THR A 489 -25.81 -33.31 14.90
CA THR A 489 -25.25 -31.95 14.82
C THR A 489 -25.09 -31.50 13.36
N ALA A 490 -24.82 -32.43 12.44
CA ALA A 490 -24.77 -32.17 11.02
C ALA A 490 -26.16 -31.83 10.44
N VAL A 491 -27.21 -32.54 10.88
CA VAL A 491 -28.62 -32.22 10.54
C VAL A 491 -28.93 -30.76 10.90
N LYS A 492 -28.68 -30.36 12.16
CA LYS A 492 -28.94 -28.99 12.63
C LYS A 492 -28.17 -27.91 11.84
N ALA A 493 -26.93 -28.22 11.43
CA ALA A 493 -26.14 -27.31 10.61
C ALA A 493 -26.70 -27.15 9.19
N LEU A 494 -27.18 -28.25 8.58
CA LEU A 494 -27.81 -28.25 7.26
C LEU A 494 -29.17 -27.55 7.27
N GLU A 495 -29.99 -27.76 8.31
CA GLU A 495 -31.25 -27.03 8.50
C GLU A 495 -31.01 -25.52 8.57
N SER A 496 -30.05 -25.09 9.41
CA SER A 496 -29.66 -23.69 9.51
C SER A 496 -29.16 -23.13 8.17
N LEU A 497 -28.42 -23.92 7.38
CA LEU A 497 -27.99 -23.52 6.04
C LEU A 497 -29.18 -23.31 5.09
N CYS A 498 -30.18 -24.21 5.11
CA CYS A 498 -31.38 -24.12 4.27
C CYS A 498 -32.22 -22.88 4.61
N GLU A 499 -32.33 -22.53 5.89
CA GLU A 499 -33.13 -21.38 6.34
C GLU A 499 -32.50 -20.00 6.05
N HIS A 500 -31.17 -19.94 5.95
CA HIS A 500 -30.43 -18.68 5.98
C HIS A 500 -29.69 -18.37 4.67
N SER A 501 -29.44 -19.37 3.82
CA SER A 501 -28.76 -19.14 2.55
C SER A 501 -29.70 -18.55 1.50
N LYS A 502 -29.17 -17.61 0.70
CA LYS A 502 -29.86 -17.05 -0.48
C LYS A 502 -29.45 -17.73 -1.78
N ASP A 503 -28.47 -18.61 -1.72
CA ASP A 503 -27.93 -19.33 -2.87
C ASP A 503 -28.71 -20.64 -3.05
N GLU A 504 -29.56 -20.69 -4.08
CA GLU A 504 -30.41 -21.84 -4.39
C GLU A 504 -29.59 -23.11 -4.62
N ALA A 505 -28.41 -23.03 -5.23
CA ALA A 505 -27.56 -24.21 -5.44
C ALA A 505 -26.98 -24.76 -4.13
N GLN A 506 -26.63 -23.88 -3.18
CA GLN A 506 -26.19 -24.28 -1.84
C GLN A 506 -27.32 -24.88 -1.02
N VAL A 507 -28.51 -24.27 -1.05
CA VAL A 507 -29.70 -24.79 -0.36
C VAL A 507 -30.06 -26.16 -0.91
N LEU A 508 -30.04 -26.31 -2.24
CA LEU A 508 -30.38 -27.56 -2.90
C LEU A 508 -29.35 -28.66 -2.56
N THR A 509 -28.05 -28.34 -2.55
CA THR A 509 -27.01 -29.28 -2.07
C THR A 509 -27.21 -29.66 -0.59
N ALA A 510 -27.55 -28.69 0.26
CA ALA A 510 -27.80 -28.92 1.67
C ALA A 510 -29.00 -29.85 1.89
N LEU A 511 -30.10 -29.62 1.18
CA LEU A 511 -31.29 -30.48 1.21
C LEU A 511 -30.97 -31.91 0.73
N ARG A 512 -30.16 -32.07 -0.33
CA ARG A 512 -29.69 -33.41 -0.77
C ARG A 512 -28.95 -34.15 0.34
N CYS A 513 -28.04 -33.46 1.03
CA CYS A 513 -27.30 -34.04 2.15
C CYS A 513 -28.22 -34.35 3.33
N LEU A 514 -29.18 -33.47 3.62
CA LEU A 514 -30.12 -33.60 4.73
C LEU A 514 -31.03 -34.82 4.54
N VAL A 515 -31.64 -34.98 3.36
CA VAL A 515 -32.50 -36.14 3.04
C VAL A 515 -31.72 -37.44 3.23
N ARG A 516 -30.52 -37.56 2.63
CA ARG A 516 -29.67 -38.75 2.78
C ARG A 516 -29.30 -39.03 4.23
N LEU A 517 -29.02 -38.00 5.02
CA LEU A 517 -28.58 -38.13 6.40
C LEU A 517 -29.73 -38.55 7.31
N VAL A 518 -30.90 -37.90 7.20
CA VAL A 518 -32.10 -38.21 7.99
C VAL A 518 -32.59 -39.63 7.70
N LEU A 519 -32.51 -40.08 6.44
CA LEU A 519 -32.83 -41.46 6.06
C LEU A 519 -31.88 -42.50 6.66
N SER A 520 -30.64 -42.10 6.97
CA SER A 520 -29.66 -42.98 7.60
C SER A 520 -29.79 -43.04 9.13
N THR A 521 -30.45 -42.06 9.76
CA THR A 521 -30.34 -41.85 11.22
C THR A 521 -31.50 -42.35 12.06
N THR A 522 -32.78 -42.19 11.71
CA THR A 522 -33.90 -42.72 12.55
C THR A 522 -35.29 -42.44 11.98
N GLU A 523 -36.27 -43.27 12.39
CA GLU A 523 -37.70 -43.25 12.04
C GLU A 523 -38.53 -42.06 12.62
N GLU A 524 -37.94 -41.19 13.46
CA GLU A 524 -38.70 -40.34 14.40
C GLU A 524 -39.07 -38.91 13.95
N SER A 525 -38.66 -38.40 12.77
CA SER A 525 -39.12 -37.06 12.29
C SER A 525 -39.55 -36.98 10.81
N ARG A 526 -40.54 -37.79 10.42
CA ARG A 526 -41.10 -37.82 9.05
C ARG A 526 -41.74 -36.50 8.59
N ASP A 527 -42.23 -35.66 9.51
CA ASP A 527 -42.76 -34.33 9.19
C ASP A 527 -41.68 -33.34 8.70
N GLU A 528 -40.48 -33.41 9.26
CA GLU A 528 -39.34 -32.58 8.83
C GLU A 528 -38.81 -33.09 7.49
N MET A 529 -38.78 -34.42 7.31
CA MET A 529 -38.43 -35.07 6.05
C MET A 529 -39.38 -34.68 4.91
N SER A 530 -40.70 -34.66 5.17
CA SER A 530 -41.72 -34.17 4.23
C SER A 530 -41.41 -32.76 3.73
N LYS A 531 -41.11 -31.82 4.64
CA LYS A 531 -40.77 -30.43 4.28
C LYS A 531 -39.46 -30.32 3.48
N CYS A 532 -38.47 -31.14 3.81
CA CYS A 532 -37.19 -31.16 3.12
C CYS A 532 -37.33 -31.69 1.70
N VAL A 533 -38.06 -32.80 1.52
CA VAL A 533 -38.36 -33.40 0.21
C VAL A 533 -39.19 -32.43 -0.64
N HIS A 534 -40.21 -31.81 -0.05
CA HIS A 534 -41.00 -30.76 -0.71
C HIS A 534 -40.12 -29.64 -1.27
N SER A 535 -39.29 -29.06 -0.40
CA SER A 535 -38.44 -27.92 -0.75
C SER A 535 -37.39 -28.29 -1.80
N LEU A 536 -36.83 -29.49 -1.69
CA LEU A 536 -35.86 -30.05 -2.64
C LEU A 536 -36.47 -30.19 -4.03
N ILE A 537 -37.63 -30.84 -4.13
CA ILE A 537 -38.32 -31.07 -5.40
C ILE A 537 -38.77 -29.75 -6.01
N LYS A 538 -39.36 -28.86 -5.21
CA LYS A 538 -39.81 -27.54 -5.66
C LYS A 538 -38.68 -26.67 -6.21
N LEU A 539 -37.49 -26.70 -5.61
CA LEU A 539 -36.32 -25.95 -6.08
C LEU A 539 -35.60 -26.62 -7.26
N SER A 540 -35.77 -27.93 -7.43
CA SER A 540 -35.11 -28.71 -8.49
C SER A 540 -35.94 -28.80 -9.78
N LEU A 541 -37.26 -28.57 -9.69
CA LEU A 541 -38.16 -28.61 -10.84
C LEU A 541 -38.02 -27.33 -11.69
N PRO A 542 -37.87 -27.47 -13.02
CA PRO A 542 -37.85 -26.32 -13.92
C PRO A 542 -39.21 -25.61 -13.90
N SER A 543 -39.18 -24.28 -13.74
CA SER A 543 -40.39 -23.46 -13.57
C SER A 543 -41.09 -23.12 -14.89
N GLY A 544 -40.49 -23.50 -16.02
CA GLY A 544 -41.03 -23.25 -17.36
C GLY A 544 -40.41 -24.09 -18.47
N VAL A 545 -40.99 -23.93 -19.66
CA VAL A 545 -40.69 -24.68 -20.91
C VAL A 545 -39.22 -24.54 -21.37
N SER A 546 -38.53 -23.48 -20.94
CA SER A 546 -37.14 -23.15 -21.33
C SER A 546 -36.06 -23.84 -20.48
N GLU A 547 -36.42 -24.48 -19.36
CA GLU A 547 -35.46 -24.99 -18.35
C GLU A 547 -35.44 -26.53 -18.29
N VAL A 548 -36.15 -27.21 -19.20
CA VAL A 548 -36.32 -28.67 -19.18
C VAL A 548 -35.08 -29.36 -19.78
N GLU A 549 -34.02 -29.49 -18.99
CA GLU A 549 -32.82 -30.26 -19.33
C GLU A 549 -32.96 -31.72 -18.84
N ALA A 550 -32.63 -32.69 -19.71
CA ALA A 550 -32.82 -34.12 -19.42
C ALA A 550 -32.10 -34.60 -18.15
N HIS A 551 -30.91 -34.06 -17.86
CA HIS A 551 -30.15 -34.42 -16.67
C HIS A 551 -30.78 -33.91 -15.36
N VAL A 552 -31.46 -32.76 -15.40
CA VAL A 552 -32.19 -32.22 -14.25
C VAL A 552 -33.39 -33.12 -13.96
N LEU A 553 -34.12 -33.55 -14.99
CA LEU A 553 -35.26 -34.46 -14.82
C LEU A 553 -34.85 -35.84 -14.29
N GLU A 554 -33.72 -36.40 -14.73
CA GLU A 554 -33.20 -37.66 -14.17
C GLU A 554 -32.84 -37.53 -12.68
N GLU A 555 -32.29 -36.39 -12.28
CA GLU A 555 -31.97 -36.13 -10.89
C GLU A 555 -33.24 -35.95 -10.04
N VAL A 556 -34.20 -35.14 -10.50
CA VAL A 556 -35.49 -34.95 -9.81
C VAL A 556 -36.25 -36.27 -9.69
N TRP A 557 -36.20 -37.12 -10.73
CA TRP A 557 -36.76 -38.46 -10.69
C TRP A 557 -36.22 -39.28 -9.51
N GLY A 558 -34.91 -39.21 -9.26
CA GLY A 558 -34.29 -39.87 -8.11
C GLY A 558 -34.93 -39.46 -6.78
N TYR A 559 -35.25 -38.18 -6.60
CA TYR A 559 -35.90 -37.68 -5.39
C TYR A 559 -37.34 -38.17 -5.24
N TYR A 560 -38.08 -38.28 -6.34
CA TYR A 560 -39.43 -38.85 -6.31
C TYR A 560 -39.43 -40.35 -5.96
N GLU A 561 -38.46 -41.11 -6.47
CA GLU A 561 -38.32 -42.53 -6.10
C GLU A 561 -37.96 -42.68 -4.61
N GLU A 562 -37.10 -41.80 -4.09
CA GLU A 562 -36.76 -41.77 -2.68
C GLU A 562 -37.98 -41.41 -1.81
N ALA A 563 -38.76 -40.39 -2.22
CA ALA A 563 -40.03 -40.02 -1.58
C ALA A 563 -41.04 -41.18 -1.58
N LEU A 564 -41.19 -41.88 -2.71
CA LEU A 564 -42.04 -43.07 -2.80
C LEU A 564 -41.58 -44.19 -1.86
N SER A 565 -40.28 -44.44 -1.78
CA SER A 565 -39.74 -45.45 -0.88
C SER A 565 -40.06 -45.13 0.58
N ILE A 566 -39.99 -43.85 0.96
CA ILE A 566 -40.32 -43.38 2.32
C ILE A 566 -41.81 -43.58 2.62
N ILE A 567 -42.69 -43.11 1.73
CA ILE A 567 -44.15 -43.23 1.88
C ILE A 567 -44.56 -44.71 1.92
N ALA A 568 -43.95 -45.54 1.06
CA ALA A 568 -44.23 -46.98 1.03
C ALA A 568 -43.82 -47.71 2.31
N ALA A 569 -42.75 -47.24 2.98
CA ALA A 569 -42.29 -47.83 4.23
C ALA A 569 -43.27 -47.58 5.40
N ALA A 570 -44.03 -46.47 5.37
CA ALA A 570 -45.05 -46.17 6.36
C ALA A 570 -46.11 -45.18 5.83
N PRO A 571 -47.18 -45.69 5.23
CA PRO A 571 -48.19 -44.88 4.55
C PRO A 571 -48.99 -43.95 5.49
N ASP A 572 -49.19 -44.38 6.74
CA ASP A 572 -50.07 -43.69 7.70
C ASP A 572 -49.38 -42.51 8.43
N ASP A 573 -48.05 -42.42 8.37
CA ASP A 573 -47.25 -41.43 9.10
C ASP A 573 -46.75 -40.27 8.21
N PHE A 574 -47.01 -40.31 6.91
CA PHE A 574 -46.65 -39.23 5.97
C PHE A 574 -47.87 -38.36 5.65
N PRO A 575 -47.76 -37.01 5.67
CA PRO A 575 -48.93 -36.16 5.44
C PRO A 575 -49.62 -36.41 4.09
N GLU A 576 -50.91 -36.77 4.10
CA GLU A 576 -51.69 -37.05 2.88
C GLU A 576 -51.68 -35.88 1.88
N ILE A 577 -51.64 -34.64 2.39
CA ILE A 577 -51.55 -33.42 1.59
C ILE A 577 -50.22 -33.35 0.81
N GLU A 578 -49.13 -33.82 1.42
CA GLU A 578 -47.81 -33.81 0.78
C GLU A 578 -47.73 -34.90 -0.30
N THR A 579 -48.27 -36.09 -0.04
CA THR A 579 -48.43 -37.16 -1.06
C THR A 579 -49.24 -36.66 -2.25
N LEU A 580 -50.32 -35.91 -2.00
CA LEU A 580 -51.13 -35.31 -3.05
C LEU A 580 -50.36 -34.24 -3.84
N TRP A 581 -49.57 -33.42 -3.17
CA TRP A 581 -48.72 -32.42 -3.83
C TRP A 581 -47.70 -33.07 -4.75
N LEU A 582 -46.96 -34.08 -4.27
CA LEU A 582 -45.99 -34.85 -5.06
C LEU A 582 -46.64 -35.46 -6.32
N LEU A 583 -47.80 -36.09 -6.13
CA LEU A 583 -48.59 -36.66 -7.23
C LEU A 583 -48.97 -35.60 -8.27
N THR A 584 -49.50 -34.47 -7.83
CA THR A 584 -49.98 -33.40 -8.71
C THR A 584 -48.82 -32.81 -9.51
N GLU A 585 -47.69 -32.61 -8.86
CA GLU A 585 -46.51 -32.01 -9.49
C GLU A 585 -45.82 -32.95 -10.48
N ALA A 586 -45.73 -34.25 -10.15
CA ALA A 586 -45.26 -35.28 -11.09
C ALA A 586 -46.17 -35.39 -12.32
N TRP A 587 -47.49 -35.30 -12.12
CA TRP A 587 -48.45 -35.29 -13.21
C TRP A 587 -48.31 -34.06 -14.10
N ASN A 588 -48.23 -32.86 -13.51
CA ASN A 588 -48.03 -31.61 -14.25
C ASN A 588 -46.73 -31.64 -15.06
N THR A 589 -45.65 -32.19 -14.51
CA THR A 589 -44.38 -32.40 -15.23
C THR A 589 -44.57 -33.33 -16.43
N GLY A 590 -45.30 -34.43 -16.27
CA GLY A 590 -45.65 -35.34 -17.37
C GLY A 590 -46.47 -34.66 -18.48
N ILE A 591 -47.41 -33.78 -18.12
CA ILE A 591 -48.21 -33.00 -19.08
C ILE A 591 -47.36 -31.93 -19.78
N LEU A 592 -46.44 -31.27 -19.08
CA LEU A 592 -45.49 -30.33 -19.68
C LEU A 592 -44.63 -31.03 -20.73
N LEU A 593 -44.07 -32.20 -20.41
CA LEU A 593 -43.28 -33.01 -21.34
C LEU A 593 -44.10 -33.49 -22.54
N TYR A 594 -45.37 -33.83 -22.33
CA TYR A 594 -46.31 -34.14 -23.40
C TYR A 594 -46.47 -32.96 -24.37
N SER A 595 -46.62 -31.73 -23.83
CA SER A 595 -46.74 -30.51 -24.62
C SER A 595 -45.48 -30.18 -25.43
N LEU A 596 -44.33 -30.63 -24.94
CA LEU A 596 -43.01 -30.52 -25.59
C LEU A 596 -42.72 -31.64 -26.60
N ALA A 597 -43.67 -32.55 -26.83
CA ALA A 597 -43.51 -33.75 -27.65
C ALA A 597 -42.43 -34.74 -27.15
N GLN A 598 -42.00 -34.63 -25.89
CA GLN A 598 -41.14 -35.62 -25.21
C GLN A 598 -42.02 -36.75 -24.66
N TYR A 599 -42.53 -37.53 -25.60
CA TYR A 599 -43.54 -38.55 -25.39
C TYR A 599 -43.12 -39.68 -24.44
N PRO A 600 -41.91 -40.29 -24.55
CA PRO A 600 -41.46 -41.33 -23.62
C PRO A 600 -41.29 -40.82 -22.18
N GLU A 601 -40.72 -39.63 -22.02
CA GLU A 601 -40.51 -39.00 -20.72
C GLU A 601 -41.85 -38.61 -20.07
N SER A 602 -42.80 -38.11 -20.86
CA SER A 602 -44.17 -37.83 -20.41
C SER A 602 -44.85 -39.07 -19.82
N GLU A 603 -44.80 -40.20 -20.55
CA GLU A 603 -45.36 -41.48 -20.09
C GLU A 603 -44.73 -41.90 -18.75
N LYS A 604 -43.40 -41.78 -18.65
CA LYS A 604 -42.63 -42.10 -17.45
C LYS A 604 -43.08 -41.27 -16.24
N TRP A 605 -43.23 -39.95 -16.39
CA TRP A 605 -43.64 -39.02 -15.32
C TRP A 605 -45.12 -39.17 -14.93
N CYS A 606 -46.04 -39.33 -15.88
CA CYS A 606 -47.44 -39.62 -15.57
C CYS A 606 -47.60 -40.98 -14.88
N GLY A 607 -46.83 -42.00 -15.28
CA GLY A 607 -46.80 -43.30 -14.61
C GLY A 607 -46.27 -43.22 -13.17
N LEU A 608 -45.29 -42.35 -12.91
CA LEU A 608 -44.81 -42.06 -11.56
C LEU A 608 -45.91 -41.45 -10.68
N ALA A 609 -46.65 -40.47 -11.18
CA ALA A 609 -47.78 -39.86 -10.47
C ALA A 609 -48.85 -40.90 -10.11
N MET A 610 -49.16 -41.83 -11.03
CA MET A 610 -50.08 -42.95 -10.77
C MET A 610 -49.61 -43.86 -9.63
N ARG A 611 -48.30 -43.96 -9.36
CA ARG A 611 -47.79 -44.74 -8.23
C ARG A 611 -48.13 -44.12 -6.87
N PHE A 612 -48.23 -42.79 -6.78
CA PHE A 612 -48.59 -42.10 -5.54
C PHE A 612 -50.07 -42.23 -5.17
N VAL A 613 -50.96 -42.42 -6.15
CA VAL A 613 -52.42 -42.52 -5.94
C VAL A 613 -52.79 -43.55 -4.87
N ARG A 614 -52.10 -44.70 -4.86
CA ARG A 614 -52.34 -45.81 -3.93
C ARG A 614 -52.04 -45.49 -2.46
N TYR A 615 -51.35 -44.37 -2.22
CA TYR A 615 -50.97 -43.89 -0.88
C TYR A 615 -51.81 -42.68 -0.45
N LEU A 616 -52.78 -42.26 -1.25
CA LEU A 616 -53.83 -41.35 -0.79
C LEU A 616 -54.79 -42.15 0.10
N GLY A 617 -55.25 -41.56 1.19
CA GLY A 617 -56.22 -42.20 2.08
C GLY A 617 -57.64 -41.94 1.59
N SER A 618 -58.21 -40.81 2.02
CA SER A 618 -59.58 -40.42 1.70
C SER A 618 -59.77 -39.98 0.24
N LEU A 619 -58.69 -39.54 -0.42
CA LEU A 619 -58.73 -38.98 -1.76
C LEU A 619 -58.47 -39.99 -2.88
N GLN A 620 -58.09 -41.23 -2.55
CA GLN A 620 -57.65 -42.23 -3.52
C GLN A 620 -58.69 -42.47 -4.63
N GLU A 621 -59.91 -42.85 -4.27
CA GLU A 621 -60.93 -43.31 -5.21
C GLU A 621 -61.28 -42.24 -6.27
N SER A 622 -61.35 -40.97 -5.85
CA SER A 622 -61.62 -39.85 -6.76
C SER A 622 -60.48 -39.61 -7.75
N TYR A 623 -59.23 -39.61 -7.27
CA TYR A 623 -58.06 -39.35 -8.11
C TYR A 623 -57.72 -40.55 -9.00
N GLU A 624 -57.91 -41.78 -8.52
CA GLU A 624 -57.67 -43.01 -9.27
C GLU A 624 -58.56 -43.08 -10.52
N ILE A 625 -59.86 -42.77 -10.40
CA ILE A 625 -60.79 -42.76 -11.54
C ILE A 625 -60.42 -41.65 -12.54
N GLN A 626 -60.22 -40.42 -12.06
CA GLN A 626 -59.94 -39.27 -12.93
C GLN A 626 -58.60 -39.41 -13.66
N MET A 627 -57.53 -39.76 -12.93
CA MET A 627 -56.20 -39.87 -13.52
C MET A 627 -56.07 -41.12 -14.40
N SER A 628 -56.70 -42.25 -14.08
CA SER A 628 -56.66 -43.44 -14.94
C SER A 628 -57.33 -43.20 -16.30
N SER A 629 -58.44 -42.46 -16.31
CA SER A 629 -59.12 -42.06 -17.56
C SER A 629 -58.20 -41.17 -18.41
N LEU A 630 -57.61 -40.14 -17.81
CA LEU A 630 -56.70 -39.22 -18.49
C LEU A 630 -55.39 -39.91 -18.94
N TYR A 631 -54.85 -40.82 -18.12
CA TYR A 631 -53.65 -41.58 -18.46
C TYR A 631 -53.89 -42.48 -19.67
N SER A 632 -55.07 -43.12 -19.74
CA SER A 632 -55.47 -43.93 -20.89
C SER A 632 -55.57 -43.08 -22.17
N GLU A 633 -56.13 -41.87 -22.08
CA GLU A 633 -56.16 -40.94 -23.22
C GLU A 633 -54.76 -40.48 -23.67
N ILE A 634 -53.84 -40.27 -22.71
CA ILE A 634 -52.46 -39.90 -23.00
C ILE A 634 -51.74 -41.07 -23.71
N LEU A 635 -51.90 -42.30 -23.22
CA LEU A 635 -51.34 -43.52 -23.85
C LEU A 635 -51.90 -43.73 -25.27
N ASP A 636 -53.21 -43.56 -25.47
CA ASP A 636 -53.83 -43.68 -26.79
C ASP A 636 -53.30 -42.63 -27.79
N LYS A 637 -53.02 -41.42 -27.31
CA LYS A 637 -52.43 -40.35 -28.14
C LYS A 637 -50.94 -40.59 -28.40
N LEU A 638 -50.20 -41.10 -27.41
CA LEU A 638 -48.80 -41.52 -27.53
C LEU A 638 -48.64 -42.62 -28.59
N ASP A 639 -49.50 -43.64 -28.56
CA ASP A 639 -49.47 -44.74 -29.54
C ASP A 639 -49.79 -44.27 -30.96
N LYS A 640 -50.67 -43.27 -31.09
CA LYS A 640 -50.94 -42.61 -32.39
C LYS A 640 -49.73 -41.79 -32.87
N ALA A 641 -49.08 -41.04 -31.98
CA ALA A 641 -47.89 -40.25 -32.31
C ALA A 641 -46.69 -41.13 -32.70
N LYS A 642 -46.43 -42.23 -31.97
CA LYS A 642 -45.41 -43.23 -32.30
C LYS A 642 -45.64 -43.87 -33.67
N LYS A 643 -46.90 -44.17 -34.03
CA LYS A 643 -47.27 -44.71 -35.35
C LYS A 643 -47.06 -43.71 -36.49
N ASN A 644 -47.32 -42.43 -36.26
CA ASN A 644 -47.10 -41.39 -37.27
C ASN A 644 -45.61 -41.13 -37.51
N HIS A 645 -44.77 -41.22 -36.47
CA HIS A 645 -43.32 -41.00 -36.61
C HIS A 645 -42.61 -42.13 -37.39
N ILE A 646 -43.13 -43.36 -37.35
CA ILE A 646 -42.65 -44.52 -38.13
C ILE A 646 -43.08 -44.45 -39.61
N MET A 647 -44.05 -43.59 -39.94
CA MET A 647 -44.50 -43.38 -41.32
C MET A 647 -43.82 -42.20 -42.02
N GLU A 648 -43.06 -41.36 -41.31
CA GLU A 648 -42.36 -40.18 -41.84
C GLU A 648 -40.82 -40.33 -41.92
N GLU A 649 -40.24 -41.44 -41.46
CA GLU A 649 -38.89 -41.92 -41.87
C GLU A 649 -38.98 -42.80 -43.13
#